data_AF-A0A846APZ9-F1
#
_entry.id   AF-A0A846APZ9-F1
#
_cell.length_a   1.000
_cell.length_b   1.000
_cell.length_c   1.000
_cell.angle_alpha   90.00
_cell.angle_beta   90.00
_cell.angle_gamma   90.00
#
_symmetry.space_group_name_H-M   'P 1'
#
loop_
_entity.id
_entity.type
_entity.pdbx_description
1 polymer ?
#
loop_
_entity_poly.entity_id
_entity_poly.type
_entity_poly.pdbx_seq_one_letter_code
_entity_poly.pdbx_strand_id
1 'polypeptide(L)'
;MVQKIILWLGLVAVVVTLWLQLPSAFWQYVFFLRIPLLMGVLLIALPVLATGALKSMLKNLFVLRGRSQIALTILGATVAGTAVTFVVAIILDGAPARFGVPELPGVFEGKFWYDVLVIALALPTTLIDDKFWYYVLAIALALPTTCTVFKLSEEEMDNKKRRSGLFLGLLFGFIFLFLFKLTRNFLSVDKVPWLNEWLVKAISFLGQHSSKGAGYVNNGILKDTHFDALVFFIILFAIYIIAFKLFMPSSLPPDKKREEPPALLYVMLLISVSVLLLGSLTFFFDYSRISVLFFWVVIAIALYRLFKVDHYFSLKDAPEQPEEQKNLTALLQKRLDKQDLEEPLAKQTVVVVCASGGGIQAAGWTAQVLTGLQEELGESFTKAIGLISSVSGGSVGAMYYLDRFTDQGFPPASESEEIFEGATANSLDAVGWGLAYPDLWRVIFLPFLPDILTPKIRDRGIAIEKDWQGHMKTPESPKTLADWRAEVKEGNIPLPVLNATLVDNGWRLLITPAKFPNSDRKKFFDFNSLYPGKDIDVVTGARLSATFPYISPICRDDRNIANYHVADGGYFDNSGFVTALEWLEELLREKPTPQIKRILILQINPFPDKPKEEPKKEKNRGLFMATIGPLVGLFKVREPILTSRNLTEVELLKEWQNARQNDGKVEIKYFPIFFPSITEEAKLGLKTAEQEVTPDLKAKQSFYSAEGEYEPPLSWKLTKREKDAIREGWEQIVTDKEGTIEKLKNLWLDKWNMK
;
A
#
# COMPACT_ATOMS: atom_id res chain seq x y z
N MET A 1 -23.25 25.17 25.67
CA MET A 1 -22.22 26.09 25.10
C MET A 1 -21.39 26.71 26.22
N VAL A 2 -22.01 27.39 27.19
CA VAL A 2 -21.34 27.99 28.36
C VAL A 2 -20.44 27.01 29.12
N GLN A 3 -20.89 25.79 29.43
CA GLN A 3 -20.05 24.76 30.08
C GLN A 3 -18.80 24.37 29.26
N LYS A 4 -18.90 24.30 27.93
CA LYS A 4 -17.75 24.00 27.05
C LYS A 4 -16.75 25.16 27.03
N ILE A 5 -17.26 26.41 27.05
CA ILE A 5 -16.42 27.61 27.14
C ILE A 5 -15.71 27.65 28.50
N ILE A 6 -16.41 27.35 29.60
CA ILE A 6 -15.81 27.28 30.94
C ILE A 6 -14.74 26.18 31.01
N LEU A 7 -15.01 24.98 30.46
CA LEU A 7 -14.03 23.90 30.36
C LEU A 7 -12.80 24.32 29.53
N TRP A 8 -13.00 25.02 28.42
CA TRP A 8 -11.92 25.47 27.55
C TRP A 8 -11.08 26.59 28.19
N LEU A 9 -11.74 27.56 28.84
CA LEU A 9 -11.07 28.58 29.65
C LEU A 9 -10.33 27.96 30.83
N GLY A 10 -10.89 26.93 31.46
CA GLY A 10 -10.22 26.13 32.48
C GLY A 10 -8.99 25.41 31.93
N LEU A 11 -9.08 24.78 30.76
CA LEU A 11 -7.95 24.14 30.10
C LEU A 11 -6.87 25.15 29.73
N VAL A 12 -7.23 26.30 29.16
CA VAL A 12 -6.27 27.38 28.88
C VAL A 12 -5.65 27.90 30.15
N ALA A 13 -6.44 28.11 31.21
CA ALA A 13 -5.90 28.52 32.51
C ALA A 13 -4.92 27.49 33.05
N VAL A 14 -5.20 26.18 32.93
CA VAL A 14 -4.27 25.11 33.30
C VAL A 14 -3.01 25.14 32.44
N VAL A 15 -3.12 25.25 31.11
CA VAL A 15 -1.98 25.29 30.19
C VAL A 15 -1.11 26.53 30.44
N VAL A 16 -1.73 27.70 30.62
CA VAL A 16 -1.02 28.94 30.94
C VAL A 16 -0.40 28.86 32.33
N THR A 17 -1.10 28.28 33.32
CA THR A 17 -0.56 28.08 34.67
C THR A 17 0.63 27.13 34.62
N LEU A 18 0.54 26.00 33.90
CA LEU A 18 1.66 25.09 33.69
C LEU A 18 2.81 25.79 32.95
N TRP A 19 2.53 26.60 31.93
CA TRP A 19 3.54 27.39 31.23
C TRP A 19 4.30 28.33 32.16
N LEU A 20 3.57 29.01 33.05
CA LEU A 20 4.13 29.95 34.01
C LEU A 20 4.83 29.27 35.21
N GLN A 21 4.39 28.07 35.60
CA GLN A 21 4.96 27.32 36.72
C GLN A 21 6.17 26.47 36.31
N LEU A 22 6.24 26.02 35.06
CA LEU A 22 7.37 25.23 34.58
C LEU A 22 8.59 26.14 34.33
N PRO A 23 9.79 25.76 34.80
CA PRO A 23 11.00 26.54 34.58
C PRO A 23 11.25 26.80 33.09
N SER A 24 11.84 27.94 32.74
CA SER A 24 12.22 28.25 31.35
C SER A 24 13.12 27.17 30.73
N ALA A 25 13.97 26.54 31.55
CA ALA A 25 14.78 25.39 31.17
C ALA A 25 13.93 24.24 30.60
N PHE A 26 12.79 23.94 31.20
CA PHE A 26 11.89 22.87 30.70
C PHE A 26 11.49 23.13 29.23
N TRP A 27 11.04 24.35 28.92
CA TRP A 27 10.63 24.71 27.56
C TRP A 27 11.78 24.72 26.57
N GLN A 28 12.98 25.10 27.00
CA GLN A 28 14.20 25.00 26.19
C GLN A 28 14.50 23.54 25.84
N TYR A 29 14.40 22.62 26.81
CA TYR A 29 14.60 21.19 26.55
C TYR A 29 13.51 20.59 25.67
N VAL A 30 12.24 20.97 25.83
CA VAL A 30 11.17 20.55 24.91
C VAL A 30 11.50 20.96 23.47
N PHE A 31 12.05 22.16 23.27
CA PHE A 31 12.51 22.60 21.96
C PHE A 31 13.63 21.70 21.41
N PHE A 32 14.71 21.46 22.16
CA PHE A 32 15.82 20.62 21.67
C PHE A 32 15.42 19.15 21.48
N LEU A 33 14.54 18.63 22.35
CA LEU A 33 14.03 17.25 22.29
C LEU A 33 12.90 17.05 21.28
N ARG A 34 12.50 18.07 20.51
CA ARG A 34 11.34 17.97 19.61
C ARG A 34 11.41 16.79 18.63
N ILE A 35 12.58 16.48 18.07
CA ILE A 35 12.73 15.36 17.13
C ILE A 35 12.53 13.99 17.82
N PRO A 36 13.27 13.63 18.87
CA PRO A 36 13.03 12.37 19.57
C PRO A 36 11.63 12.30 20.22
N LEU A 37 11.06 13.42 20.68
CA LEU A 37 9.68 13.45 21.19
C LEU A 37 8.66 13.13 20.11
N LEU A 38 8.77 13.76 18.93
CA LEU A 38 7.87 13.48 17.80
C LEU A 38 7.96 12.01 17.35
N MET A 39 9.17 11.45 17.27
CA MET A 39 9.39 10.05 16.89
C MET A 39 8.93 9.07 17.98
N GLY A 40 9.12 9.39 19.26
CA GLY A 40 8.59 8.61 20.38
C GLY A 40 7.07 8.60 20.41
N VAL A 41 6.43 9.77 20.20
CA VAL A 41 4.96 9.86 20.04
C VAL A 41 4.49 9.03 18.85
N LEU A 42 5.21 9.06 17.73
CA LEU A 42 4.86 8.25 16.55
C LEU A 42 4.90 6.74 16.85
N LEU A 43 5.91 6.25 17.59
CA LEU A 43 6.00 4.83 17.98
C LEU A 43 4.83 4.38 18.85
N ILE A 44 4.28 5.26 19.68
CA ILE A 44 3.12 4.99 20.54
C ILE A 44 1.81 5.16 19.76
N ALA A 45 1.71 6.20 18.93
CA ALA A 45 0.49 6.55 18.20
C ALA A 45 0.21 5.61 17.04
N LEU A 46 1.25 5.09 16.35
CA LEU A 46 1.08 4.25 15.16
C LEU A 46 0.25 2.98 15.46
N PRO A 47 0.51 2.20 16.52
CA PRO A 47 -0.35 1.08 16.91
C PRO A 47 -1.79 1.51 17.27
N VAL A 48 -1.95 2.64 17.95
CA VAL A 48 -3.28 3.17 18.35
C VAL A 48 -4.10 3.57 17.12
N LEU A 49 -3.48 4.23 16.15
CA LEU A 49 -4.10 4.58 14.88
C LEU A 49 -4.47 3.33 14.07
N ALA A 50 -3.63 2.31 14.08
CA ALA A 50 -3.87 1.04 13.38
C ALA A 50 -5.01 0.21 13.96
N THR A 51 -5.33 0.37 15.25
CA THR A 51 -6.47 -0.28 15.89
C THR A 51 -7.69 0.62 16.03
N GLY A 52 -7.61 1.88 15.57
CA GLY A 52 -8.62 2.90 15.76
C GLY A 52 -8.92 3.66 14.47
N ALA A 53 -8.62 4.96 14.44
CA ALA A 53 -9.08 5.89 13.41
C ALA A 53 -8.62 5.56 11.97
N LEU A 54 -7.52 4.82 11.80
CA LEU A 54 -6.95 4.45 10.49
C LEU A 54 -6.86 2.92 10.32
N LYS A 55 -7.76 2.17 10.95
CA LYS A 55 -7.80 0.70 10.93
C LYS A 55 -7.76 0.13 9.50
N SER A 56 -8.57 0.65 8.58
CA SER A 56 -8.61 0.20 7.19
C SER A 56 -7.28 0.30 6.46
N MET A 57 -6.45 1.30 6.78
CA MET A 57 -5.15 1.52 6.13
C MET A 57 -4.00 0.80 6.82
N LEU A 58 -4.02 0.74 8.16
CA LEU A 58 -2.85 0.37 8.97
C LEU A 58 -2.98 -0.95 9.71
N LYS A 59 -4.18 -1.52 9.92
CA LYS A 59 -4.34 -2.78 10.69
C LYS A 59 -3.47 -3.91 10.12
N ASN A 60 -3.55 -4.13 8.81
CA ASN A 60 -2.88 -5.26 8.15
C ASN A 60 -1.35 -5.11 8.15
N LEU A 61 -0.81 -3.91 8.40
CA LEU A 61 0.62 -3.69 8.66
C LEU A 61 1.09 -4.46 9.91
N PHE A 62 0.23 -4.61 10.92
CA PHE A 62 0.52 -5.26 12.20
C PHE A 62 0.16 -6.76 12.24
N VAL A 63 -0.58 -7.27 11.25
CA VAL A 63 -0.95 -8.69 11.17
C VAL A 63 0.17 -9.50 10.52
N LEU A 64 1.04 -10.14 11.29
CA LEU A 64 2.19 -10.89 10.76
C LEU A 64 1.92 -12.39 10.59
N ARG A 65 2.54 -13.00 9.57
CA ARG A 65 2.27 -14.38 9.10
C ARG A 65 3.29 -15.42 9.59
N GLY A 66 4.46 -14.95 10.03
CA GLY A 66 5.61 -15.79 10.37
C GLY A 66 6.24 -15.45 11.72
N ARG A 67 6.84 -16.45 12.38
CA ARG A 67 7.58 -16.25 13.65
C ARG A 67 8.80 -15.34 13.46
N SER A 68 9.44 -15.44 12.30
CA SER A 68 10.54 -14.57 11.86
C SER A 68 10.08 -13.13 11.69
N GLN A 69 8.89 -12.91 11.10
CA GLN A 69 8.33 -11.57 10.95
C GLN A 69 8.05 -10.90 12.31
N ILE A 70 7.50 -11.64 13.29
CA ILE A 70 7.32 -11.16 14.66
C ILE A 70 8.68 -10.81 15.28
N ALA A 71 9.65 -11.72 15.20
CA ALA A 71 10.97 -11.51 15.77
C ALA A 71 11.68 -10.27 15.19
N LEU A 72 11.66 -10.12 13.87
CA LEU A 72 12.24 -8.97 13.17
C LEU A 72 11.53 -7.66 13.53
N THR A 73 10.20 -7.68 13.64
CA THR A 73 9.44 -6.46 14.01
C THR A 73 9.74 -6.02 15.44
N ILE A 74 9.84 -6.96 16.39
CA ILE A 74 10.21 -6.66 17.77
C ILE A 74 11.63 -6.10 17.84
N LEU A 75 12.57 -6.70 17.10
CA LEU A 75 13.93 -6.17 16.96
C LEU A 75 13.90 -4.74 16.41
N GLY A 76 13.16 -4.52 15.31
CA GLY A 76 13.01 -3.20 14.69
C GLY A 76 12.43 -2.16 15.65
N ALA A 77 11.36 -2.49 16.38
CA ALA A 77 10.74 -1.60 17.37
C ALA A 77 11.70 -1.28 18.52
N THR A 78 12.47 -2.27 18.98
CA THR A 78 13.50 -2.08 20.02
C THR A 78 14.63 -1.17 19.53
N VAL A 79 15.08 -1.37 18.29
CA VAL A 79 16.09 -0.52 17.64
C VAL A 79 15.55 0.92 17.48
N ALA A 80 14.31 1.10 17.06
CA ALA A 80 13.68 2.42 16.94
C ALA A 80 13.56 3.13 18.30
N GLY A 81 13.10 2.40 19.33
CA GLY A 81 13.08 2.91 20.70
C GLY A 81 14.47 3.32 21.18
N THR A 82 15.49 2.50 20.94
CA THR A 82 16.89 2.79 21.32
C THR A 82 17.44 4.01 20.58
N ALA A 83 17.12 4.15 19.29
CA ALA A 83 17.51 5.31 18.50
C ALA A 83 16.93 6.61 19.08
N VAL A 84 15.65 6.60 19.49
CA VAL A 84 15.00 7.72 20.16
C VAL A 84 15.72 8.04 21.48
N THR A 85 15.96 7.03 22.32
CA THR A 85 16.56 7.27 23.64
C THR A 85 18.01 7.71 23.58
N PHE A 86 18.79 7.28 22.60
CA PHE A 86 20.16 7.75 22.40
C PHE A 86 20.22 9.23 22.00
N VAL A 87 19.30 9.69 21.16
CA VAL A 87 19.20 11.12 20.81
C VAL A 87 18.75 11.94 22.02
N VAL A 88 17.82 11.42 22.85
CA VAL A 88 17.47 12.05 24.14
C VAL A 88 18.70 12.16 25.03
N ALA A 89 19.48 11.09 25.19
CA ALA A 89 20.68 11.07 26.02
C ALA A 89 21.72 12.10 25.55
N ILE A 90 21.97 12.18 24.24
CA ILE A 90 22.86 13.19 23.65
C ILE A 90 22.41 14.61 24.02
N ILE A 91 21.11 14.91 23.90
CA ILE A 91 20.61 16.26 24.15
C ILE A 91 20.66 16.57 25.65
N LEU A 92 20.25 15.64 26.52
CA LEU A 92 20.24 15.88 27.96
C LEU A 92 21.66 16.15 28.50
N ASP A 93 22.64 15.35 28.09
CA ASP A 93 24.05 15.47 28.50
C ASP A 93 24.79 16.62 27.78
N GLY A 94 24.50 16.85 26.50
CA GLY A 94 25.22 17.81 25.67
C GLY A 94 24.68 19.24 25.73
N ALA A 95 23.38 19.43 25.97
CA ALA A 95 22.72 20.74 25.84
C ALA A 95 23.26 21.84 26.75
N PRO A 96 23.60 21.61 28.04
CA PRO A 96 24.11 22.68 28.91
C PRO A 96 25.39 23.29 28.35
N ALA A 97 26.35 22.45 27.98
CA ALA A 97 27.62 22.88 27.40
C ALA A 97 27.47 23.43 25.97
N ARG A 98 26.53 22.88 25.18
CA ARG A 98 26.34 23.28 23.78
C ARG A 98 25.56 24.59 23.65
N PHE A 99 24.43 24.70 24.33
CA PHE A 99 23.43 25.75 24.14
C PHE A 99 23.37 26.74 25.31
N GLY A 100 24.13 26.52 26.39
CA GLY A 100 24.15 27.39 27.56
C GLY A 100 22.83 27.35 28.36
N VAL A 101 22.14 26.21 28.34
CA VAL A 101 20.90 26.01 29.10
C VAL A 101 21.21 25.46 30.50
N PRO A 102 20.37 25.74 31.51
CA PRO A 102 20.54 25.16 32.84
C PRO A 102 20.43 23.63 32.80
N GLU A 103 21.22 22.93 33.59
CA GLU A 103 21.01 21.49 33.81
C GLU A 103 19.61 21.25 34.40
N LEU A 104 18.90 20.25 33.88
CA LEU A 104 17.59 19.87 34.42
C LEU A 104 17.78 19.24 35.81
N PRO A 105 17.15 19.77 36.87
CA PRO A 105 17.32 19.22 38.22
C PRO A 105 16.74 17.81 38.33
N GLY A 106 17.54 16.84 38.80
CA GLY A 106 17.22 15.61 39.55
C GLY A 106 16.22 14.57 39.01
N VAL A 107 15.24 14.94 38.18
CA VAL A 107 14.20 14.02 37.68
C VAL A 107 14.72 13.14 36.52
N PHE A 108 15.78 13.62 35.84
CA PHE A 108 16.47 12.90 34.76
C PHE A 108 17.91 12.48 35.11
N GLU A 109 18.41 12.87 36.29
CA GLU A 109 19.56 12.20 36.88
C GLU A 109 19.09 10.79 37.24
N GLY A 110 19.50 9.80 36.44
CA GLY A 110 19.00 8.42 36.49
C GLY A 110 18.99 7.81 37.90
N LYS A 111 19.74 8.37 38.86
CA LYS A 111 19.83 8.00 40.27
C LYS A 111 18.49 7.90 41.01
N PHE A 112 17.58 8.88 40.90
CA PHE A 112 16.30 8.82 41.64
C PHE A 112 15.46 7.61 41.21
N TRP A 113 15.30 7.44 39.90
CA TRP A 113 14.57 6.30 39.36
C TRP A 113 15.35 5.00 39.56
N TYR A 114 16.69 5.02 39.43
CA TYR A 114 17.58 3.88 39.66
C TYR A 114 17.38 3.32 41.07
N ASP A 115 17.37 4.18 42.08
CA ASP A 115 17.13 3.81 43.47
C ASP A 115 15.72 3.20 43.63
N VAL A 116 14.69 3.80 43.03
CA VAL A 116 13.31 3.28 43.04
C VAL A 116 13.21 1.88 42.40
N LEU A 117 13.89 1.63 41.27
CA LEU A 117 13.84 0.33 40.58
C LEU A 117 14.69 -0.75 41.25
N VAL A 118 15.88 -0.42 41.74
CA VAL A 118 16.71 -1.35 42.51
C VAL A 118 15.93 -1.84 43.72
N ILE A 119 15.21 -0.93 44.39
CA ILE A 119 14.32 -1.26 45.51
C ILE A 119 13.10 -2.06 45.04
N ALA A 120 12.44 -1.68 43.94
CA ALA A 120 11.19 -2.31 43.49
C ALA A 120 11.39 -3.70 42.81
N LEU A 121 12.50 -3.93 42.13
CA LEU A 121 12.78 -5.16 41.37
C LEU A 121 13.82 -6.07 42.04
N ALA A 122 14.39 -5.67 43.17
CA ALA A 122 15.42 -6.42 43.91
C ALA A 122 16.60 -6.88 43.03
N LEU A 123 16.98 -6.07 42.05
CA LEU A 123 18.06 -6.39 41.11
C LEU A 123 19.43 -6.07 41.73
N PRO A 124 20.48 -6.89 41.47
CA PRO A 124 21.84 -6.59 41.89
C PRO A 124 22.31 -5.24 41.31
N THR A 125 22.79 -4.34 42.17
CA THR A 125 23.33 -3.01 41.78
C THR A 125 24.50 -3.08 40.79
N THR A 126 25.18 -4.24 40.73
CA THR A 126 26.28 -4.52 39.80
C THR A 126 25.84 -4.75 38.34
N LEU A 127 24.54 -4.90 38.07
CA LEU A 127 23.99 -5.13 36.72
C LEU A 127 23.40 -3.88 36.06
N ILE A 128 23.30 -2.76 36.80
CA ILE A 128 22.57 -1.56 36.41
C ILE A 128 23.56 -0.39 36.38
N ASP A 129 23.78 0.17 35.19
CA ASP A 129 24.56 1.40 34.96
C ASP A 129 23.61 2.63 35.03
N ASP A 130 24.15 3.84 35.23
CA ASP A 130 23.39 5.10 35.27
C ASP A 130 22.57 5.32 33.99
N LYS A 131 22.99 4.69 32.89
CA LYS A 131 22.32 4.70 31.58
C LYS A 131 21.19 3.66 31.44
N PHE A 132 20.92 2.84 32.46
CA PHE A 132 19.91 1.78 32.41
C PHE A 132 18.52 2.29 32.02
N TRP A 133 18.17 3.50 32.45
CA TRP A 133 16.89 4.13 32.14
C TRP A 133 16.62 4.36 30.66
N TYR A 134 17.66 4.57 29.86
CA TYR A 134 17.51 4.70 28.41
C TYR A 134 17.09 3.38 27.75
N TYR A 135 17.50 2.24 28.32
CA TYR A 135 17.04 0.93 27.85
C TYR A 135 15.61 0.64 28.29
N VAL A 136 15.23 1.01 29.53
CA VAL A 136 13.85 0.88 30.01
C VAL A 136 12.90 1.72 29.15
N LEU A 137 13.27 2.97 28.86
CA LEU A 137 12.49 3.85 27.98
C LEU A 137 12.41 3.30 26.55
N ALA A 138 13.49 2.74 26.01
CA ALA A 138 13.48 2.10 24.69
C ALA A 138 12.51 0.92 24.63
N ILE A 139 12.49 0.08 25.67
CA ILE A 139 11.54 -1.04 25.79
C ILE A 139 10.11 -0.50 25.91
N ALA A 140 9.88 0.55 26.71
CA ALA A 140 8.57 1.17 26.86
C ALA A 140 8.03 1.72 25.53
N LEU A 141 8.90 2.32 24.69
CA LEU A 141 8.53 2.79 23.35
C LEU A 141 8.26 1.64 22.36
N ALA A 142 8.94 0.51 22.51
CA ALA A 142 8.74 -0.68 21.67
C ALA A 142 7.50 -1.50 22.05
N LEU A 143 7.05 -1.39 23.31
CA LEU A 143 6.00 -2.24 23.87
C LEU A 143 4.64 -2.09 23.15
N PRO A 144 4.12 -0.89 22.82
CA PRO A 144 2.85 -0.76 22.09
C PRO A 144 2.86 -1.50 20.76
N THR A 145 3.95 -1.38 19.99
CA THR A 145 4.11 -2.10 18.72
C THR A 145 4.17 -3.61 18.95
N THR A 146 4.93 -4.05 19.95
CA THR A 146 5.08 -5.48 20.29
C THR A 146 3.74 -6.10 20.71
N CYS A 147 2.99 -5.44 21.59
CA CYS A 147 1.68 -5.91 22.06
C CYS A 147 0.66 -5.98 20.91
N THR A 148 0.62 -4.95 20.06
CA THR A 148 -0.32 -4.89 18.94
C THR A 148 -0.01 -5.96 17.90
N VAL A 149 1.26 -6.16 17.53
CA VAL A 149 1.67 -7.26 16.64
C VAL A 149 1.29 -8.61 17.24
N PHE A 150 1.62 -8.85 18.53
CA PHE A 150 1.32 -10.13 19.17
C PHE A 150 -0.18 -10.42 19.19
N LYS A 151 -1.01 -9.40 19.45
CA LYS A 151 -2.48 -9.52 19.46
C LYS A 151 -3.05 -9.74 18.05
N LEU A 152 -2.71 -8.89 17.09
CA LEU A 152 -3.30 -8.92 15.75
C LEU A 152 -2.81 -10.09 14.89
N SER A 153 -1.59 -10.59 15.11
CA SER A 153 -1.09 -11.81 14.44
C SER A 153 -1.87 -13.09 14.79
N GLU A 154 -2.80 -13.06 15.75
CA GLU A 154 -3.70 -14.19 16.02
C GLU A 154 -4.55 -14.58 14.80
N GLU A 155 -4.78 -13.63 13.90
CA GLU A 155 -5.56 -13.86 12.68
C GLU A 155 -4.85 -14.82 11.72
N GLU A 156 -3.51 -14.91 11.77
CA GLU A 156 -2.69 -15.71 10.86
C GLU A 156 -1.99 -16.89 11.53
N MET A 157 -1.77 -16.81 12.86
CA MET A 157 -0.83 -17.69 13.54
C MET A 157 -1.36 -18.16 14.89
N ASP A 158 -1.13 -19.46 15.17
CA ASP A 158 -1.38 -20.03 16.48
C ASP A 158 -0.52 -19.38 17.60
N ASN A 159 -0.96 -19.54 18.85
CA ASN A 159 -0.28 -18.97 20.01
C ASN A 159 1.14 -19.52 20.20
N LYS A 160 1.43 -20.77 19.80
CA LYS A 160 2.76 -21.39 19.93
C LYS A 160 3.77 -20.70 19.02
N LYS A 161 3.42 -20.48 17.75
CA LYS A 161 4.25 -19.76 16.78
C LYS A 161 4.43 -18.29 17.18
N ARG A 162 3.37 -17.63 17.66
CA ARG A 162 3.47 -16.24 18.17
C ARG A 162 4.42 -16.12 19.35
N ARG A 163 4.31 -17.00 20.35
CA ARG A 163 5.25 -17.05 21.51
C ARG A 163 6.68 -17.36 21.08
N SER A 164 6.86 -18.27 20.13
CA SER A 164 8.18 -18.57 19.56
C SER A 164 8.78 -17.34 18.86
N GLY A 165 7.98 -16.58 18.10
CA GLY A 165 8.41 -15.32 17.49
C GLY A 165 8.79 -14.26 18.52
N LEU A 166 8.00 -14.11 19.59
CA LEU A 166 8.31 -13.22 20.71
C LEU A 166 9.64 -13.59 21.37
N PHE A 167 9.86 -14.87 21.69
CA PHE A 167 11.11 -15.34 22.28
C PHE A 167 12.30 -15.07 21.36
N LEU A 168 12.16 -15.35 20.06
CA LEU A 168 13.21 -15.10 19.08
C LEU A 168 13.50 -13.59 18.93
N GLY A 169 12.48 -12.73 18.97
CA GLY A 169 12.64 -11.28 18.96
C GLY A 169 13.39 -10.76 20.18
N LEU A 170 13.07 -11.26 21.38
CA LEU A 170 13.81 -10.94 22.60
C LEU A 170 15.26 -11.41 22.53
N LEU A 171 15.50 -12.64 22.03
CA LEU A 171 16.84 -13.17 21.80
C LEU A 171 17.64 -12.29 20.83
N PHE A 172 17.04 -11.86 19.72
CA PHE A 172 17.67 -10.92 18.80
C PHE A 172 17.98 -9.57 19.45
N GLY A 173 17.12 -9.08 20.35
CA GLY A 173 17.40 -7.90 21.17
C GLY A 173 18.63 -8.10 22.07
N PHE A 174 18.75 -9.24 22.75
CA PHE A 174 19.94 -9.56 23.56
C PHE A 174 21.21 -9.67 22.71
N ILE A 175 21.14 -10.33 21.55
CA ILE A 175 22.25 -10.43 20.60
C ILE A 175 22.65 -9.03 20.12
N PHE A 176 21.68 -8.17 19.80
CA PHE A 176 21.93 -6.80 19.40
C PHE A 176 22.66 -6.00 20.50
N LEU A 177 22.20 -6.10 21.76
CA LEU A 177 22.87 -5.47 22.89
C LEU A 177 24.28 -6.01 23.14
N PHE A 178 24.47 -7.33 22.99
CA PHE A 178 25.78 -7.95 23.07
C PHE A 178 26.73 -7.44 21.99
N LEU A 179 26.27 -7.41 20.72
CA LEU A 179 27.01 -6.85 19.61
C LEU A 179 27.34 -5.38 19.83
N PHE A 180 26.39 -4.59 20.32
CA PHE A 180 26.60 -3.19 20.69
C PHE A 180 27.73 -3.04 21.71
N LYS A 181 27.68 -3.77 22.84
CA LYS A 181 28.73 -3.73 23.87
C LYS A 181 30.08 -4.20 23.32
N LEU A 182 30.09 -5.24 22.49
CA LEU A 182 31.29 -5.77 21.87
C LEU A 182 31.93 -4.75 20.92
N THR A 183 31.15 -4.17 20.00
CA THR A 183 31.63 -3.15 19.06
C THR A 183 32.08 -1.89 19.79
N ARG A 184 31.34 -1.42 20.81
CA ARG A 184 31.73 -0.28 21.65
C ARG A 184 33.09 -0.53 22.32
N ASN A 185 33.28 -1.72 22.90
CA ASN A 185 34.53 -2.10 23.53
C ASN A 185 35.68 -2.29 22.53
N PHE A 186 35.39 -2.67 21.28
CA PHE A 186 36.40 -2.81 20.24
C PHE A 186 36.86 -1.44 19.72
N LEU A 187 35.94 -0.48 19.57
CA LEU A 187 36.21 0.86 19.08
C LEU A 187 36.62 1.85 20.18
N SER A 188 36.77 1.39 21.44
CA SER A 188 37.07 2.27 22.57
C SER A 188 38.41 2.98 22.39
N VAL A 189 38.54 4.14 23.03
CA VAL A 189 39.74 5.00 22.95
C VAL A 189 41.01 4.23 23.31
N ASP A 190 40.94 3.34 24.31
CA ASP A 190 42.09 2.55 24.77
C ASP A 190 42.62 1.59 23.69
N LYS A 191 41.75 1.08 22.82
CA LYS A 191 42.10 0.10 21.78
C LYS A 191 42.33 0.75 20.42
N VAL A 192 41.60 1.82 20.11
CA VAL A 192 41.65 2.51 18.82
C VAL A 192 41.80 4.03 19.04
N PRO A 193 42.95 4.52 19.57
CA PRO A 193 43.10 5.93 19.93
C PRO A 193 42.94 6.89 18.74
N TRP A 194 43.45 6.48 17.57
CA TRP A 194 43.39 7.27 16.34
C TRP A 194 41.96 7.60 15.91
N LEU A 195 40.98 6.74 16.22
CA LEU A 195 39.57 6.98 15.88
C LEU A 195 39.02 8.17 16.68
N ASN A 196 39.29 8.22 17.98
CA ASN A 196 38.90 9.35 18.82
C ASN A 196 39.61 10.64 18.35
N GLU A 197 40.91 10.59 18.08
CA GLU A 197 41.63 11.76 17.57
C GLU A 197 41.03 12.29 16.27
N TRP A 198 40.69 11.39 15.34
CA TRP A 198 40.07 11.75 14.08
C TRP A 198 38.67 12.35 14.29
N LEU A 199 37.83 11.74 15.13
CA LEU A 199 36.49 12.23 15.45
C LEU A 199 36.53 13.61 16.10
N VAL A 200 37.42 13.82 17.08
CA VAL A 200 37.59 15.11 17.75
C VAL A 200 38.09 16.17 16.77
N LYS A 201 39.03 15.84 15.88
CA LYS A 201 39.46 16.75 14.80
C LYS A 201 38.31 17.09 13.86
N ALA A 202 37.53 16.11 13.44
CA ALA A 202 36.38 16.31 12.54
C ALA A 202 35.30 17.19 13.19
N ILE A 203 34.94 16.92 14.44
CA ILE A 203 33.96 17.73 15.19
C ILE A 203 34.50 19.14 15.43
N SER A 204 35.77 19.28 15.79
CA SER A 204 36.40 20.59 15.97
C SER A 204 36.41 21.39 14.67
N PHE A 205 36.62 20.72 13.53
CA PHE A 205 36.54 21.31 12.19
C PHE A 205 35.11 21.76 11.84
N LEU A 206 34.13 20.86 11.94
CA LEU A 206 32.72 21.17 11.68
C LEU A 206 32.18 22.25 12.63
N GLY A 207 32.65 22.24 13.88
CA GLY A 207 32.28 23.17 14.93
C GLY A 207 33.20 24.38 15.06
N GLN A 208 34.04 24.70 14.06
CA GLN A 208 34.95 25.86 14.13
C GLN A 208 34.21 27.17 14.42
N HIS A 209 32.98 27.31 13.91
CA HIS A 209 32.11 28.45 14.14
C HIS A 209 31.27 28.34 15.43
N SER A 210 31.33 27.22 16.14
CA SER A 210 30.51 26.91 17.32
C SER A 210 31.32 26.26 18.45
N SER A 211 31.81 27.08 19.39
CA SER A 211 32.44 26.67 20.66
C SER A 211 33.47 25.51 20.63
N LYS A 212 34.08 25.20 19.46
CA LYS A 212 35.10 24.16 19.26
C LYS A 212 34.81 22.81 19.95
N GLY A 213 33.58 22.32 19.82
CA GLY A 213 33.19 20.99 20.30
C GLY A 213 32.52 20.94 21.68
N ALA A 214 32.12 22.07 22.25
CA ALA A 214 31.31 22.08 23.48
C ALA A 214 30.03 21.23 23.29
N GLY A 215 29.73 20.38 24.27
CA GLY A 215 28.65 19.40 24.22
C GLY A 215 29.00 18.09 23.50
N TYR A 216 30.03 18.07 22.64
CA TYR A 216 30.49 16.87 21.94
C TYR A 216 31.72 16.22 22.58
N VAL A 217 32.67 17.03 23.06
CA VAL A 217 33.99 16.57 23.53
C VAL A 217 34.19 16.97 24.99
N ASN A 218 34.72 16.05 25.80
CA ASN A 218 35.16 16.29 27.16
C ASN A 218 36.65 15.90 27.28
N ASN A 219 37.51 16.85 27.68
CA ASN A 219 38.96 16.63 27.85
C ASN A 219 39.67 15.97 26.65
N GLY A 220 39.29 16.34 25.42
CA GLY A 220 39.88 15.77 24.19
C GLY A 220 39.36 14.37 23.82
N ILE A 221 38.33 13.89 24.51
CA ILE A 221 37.66 12.62 24.24
C ILE A 221 36.19 12.89 23.87
N LEU A 222 35.67 12.17 22.87
CA LEU A 222 34.25 12.24 22.53
C LEU A 222 33.40 11.84 23.74
N LYS A 223 32.39 12.63 24.10
CA LYS A 223 31.46 12.27 25.18
C LYS A 223 30.87 10.88 24.94
N ASP A 224 30.71 10.10 26.00
CA ASP A 224 30.23 8.72 25.91
C ASP A 224 28.88 8.61 25.20
N THR A 225 27.97 9.56 25.39
CA THR A 225 26.64 9.59 24.74
C THR A 225 26.74 9.70 23.21
N HIS A 226 27.64 10.54 22.70
CA HIS A 226 27.92 10.66 21.27
C HIS A 226 28.65 9.43 20.73
N PHE A 227 29.59 8.87 21.51
CA PHE A 227 30.30 7.65 21.13
C PHE A 227 29.35 6.44 21.04
N ASP A 228 28.45 6.28 22.01
CA ASP A 228 27.40 5.25 22.02
C ASP A 228 26.49 5.36 20.79
N ALA A 229 26.06 6.58 20.46
CA ALA A 229 25.24 6.83 19.28
C ALA A 229 25.98 6.53 17.96
N LEU A 230 27.29 6.83 17.89
CA LEU A 230 28.11 6.49 16.73
C LEU A 230 28.24 4.97 16.55
N VAL A 231 28.53 4.23 17.62
CA VAL A 231 28.60 2.76 17.59
C VAL A 231 27.26 2.17 17.16
N PHE A 232 26.16 2.67 17.71
CA PHE A 232 24.82 2.25 17.34
C PHE A 232 24.50 2.56 15.88
N PHE A 233 24.87 3.75 15.39
CA PHE A 233 24.71 4.12 13.99
C PHE A 233 25.48 3.16 13.06
N ILE A 234 26.73 2.81 13.40
CA ILE A 234 27.52 1.85 12.61
C ILE A 234 26.82 0.49 12.52
N ILE A 235 26.33 -0.03 13.64
CA ILE A 235 25.63 -1.32 13.69
C ILE A 235 24.31 -1.23 12.90
N LEU A 236 23.52 -0.18 13.11
CA LEU A 236 22.28 0.04 12.40
C LEU A 236 22.51 0.16 10.90
N PHE A 237 23.54 0.90 10.48
CA PHE A 237 23.91 1.05 9.09
C PHE A 237 24.32 -0.30 8.47
N ALA A 238 25.09 -1.11 9.18
CA ALA A 238 25.43 -2.47 8.74
C ALA A 238 24.18 -3.34 8.58
N ILE A 239 23.29 -3.35 9.58
CA ILE A 239 22.00 -4.08 9.53
C ILE A 239 21.18 -3.61 8.34
N TYR A 240 21.08 -2.29 8.12
CA TYR A 240 20.31 -1.69 7.05
C TYR A 240 20.85 -2.07 5.66
N ILE A 241 22.17 -2.05 5.44
CA ILE A 241 22.79 -2.47 4.16
C ILE A 241 22.68 -3.99 3.95
N ILE A 242 22.82 -4.79 5.00
CA ILE A 242 22.62 -6.25 4.92
C ILE A 242 21.16 -6.55 4.55
N ALA A 243 20.21 -5.91 5.22
CA ALA A 243 18.78 -6.09 4.97
C ALA A 243 18.38 -5.65 3.56
N PHE A 244 18.98 -4.57 3.02
CA PHE A 244 18.79 -4.17 1.62
C PHE A 244 19.10 -5.30 0.64
N LYS A 245 20.28 -5.92 0.77
CA LYS A 245 20.74 -6.99 -0.15
C LYS A 245 19.99 -8.30 0.09
N LEU A 246 19.74 -8.64 1.35
CA LEU A 246 19.15 -9.92 1.72
C LEU A 246 17.68 -10.03 1.32
N PHE A 247 16.94 -8.91 1.39
CA PHE A 247 15.49 -8.85 1.23
C PHE A 247 15.05 -8.04 0.01
N MET A 248 15.94 -7.88 -0.97
CA MET A 248 15.59 -7.27 -2.25
C MET A 248 14.46 -8.07 -2.93
N PRO A 249 13.33 -7.42 -3.28
CA PRO A 249 12.24 -8.08 -3.99
C PRO A 249 12.73 -8.71 -5.29
N SER A 250 12.29 -9.94 -5.53
CA SER A 250 12.60 -10.71 -6.73
C SER A 250 11.32 -11.27 -7.34
N SER A 251 11.36 -11.51 -8.65
CA SER A 251 10.29 -12.21 -9.39
C SER A 251 10.38 -13.73 -9.25
N LEU A 252 11.00 -14.23 -8.18
CA LEU A 252 11.06 -15.66 -7.92
C LEU A 252 9.67 -16.15 -7.50
N PRO A 253 9.25 -17.33 -7.98
CA PRO A 253 8.05 -18.02 -7.48
C PRO A 253 8.03 -18.15 -5.95
N PRO A 254 6.84 -18.15 -5.31
CA PRO A 254 6.72 -18.21 -3.84
C PRO A 254 7.45 -19.38 -3.18
N ASP A 255 7.49 -20.55 -3.84
CA ASP A 255 8.18 -21.76 -3.35
C ASP A 255 9.71 -21.62 -3.35
N LYS A 256 10.24 -20.72 -4.19
CA LYS A 256 11.68 -20.43 -4.30
C LYS A 256 12.08 -19.14 -3.58
N LYS A 257 11.09 -18.37 -3.11
CA LYS A 257 11.30 -17.06 -2.49
C LYS A 257 11.70 -17.23 -1.02
N ARG A 258 12.63 -16.40 -0.56
CA ARG A 258 12.97 -16.32 0.87
C ARG A 258 11.81 -15.68 1.63
N GLU A 259 11.68 -16.01 2.91
CA GLU A 259 10.71 -15.32 3.78
C GLU A 259 10.98 -13.80 3.76
N GLU A 260 9.95 -13.04 3.38
CA GLU A 260 10.03 -11.59 3.32
C GLU A 260 9.87 -10.97 4.72
N PRO A 261 10.69 -9.96 5.07
CA PRO A 261 10.46 -9.18 6.26
C PRO A 261 9.16 -8.39 6.14
N PRO A 262 8.45 -8.18 7.26
CA PRO A 262 7.20 -7.46 7.23
C PRO A 262 7.43 -5.98 6.93
N ALA A 263 6.50 -5.36 6.22
CA ALA A 263 6.50 -3.92 5.97
C ALA A 263 6.73 -3.06 7.23
N LEU A 264 6.22 -3.52 8.38
CA LEU A 264 6.38 -2.85 9.67
C LEU A 264 7.85 -2.77 10.13
N LEU A 265 8.69 -3.75 9.82
CA LEU A 265 10.14 -3.67 10.09
C LEU A 265 10.74 -2.44 9.38
N TYR A 266 10.41 -2.25 8.11
CA TYR A 266 10.91 -1.14 7.31
C TYR A 266 10.45 0.21 7.85
N VAL A 267 9.21 0.31 8.36
CA VAL A 267 8.73 1.50 9.08
C VAL A 267 9.57 1.76 10.33
N MET A 268 9.87 0.73 11.12
CA MET A 268 10.72 0.89 12.31
C MET A 268 12.16 1.31 11.95
N LEU A 269 12.73 0.76 10.88
CA LEU A 269 14.04 1.18 10.38
C LEU A 269 14.04 2.64 9.91
N LEU A 270 12.99 3.07 9.20
CA LEU A 270 12.82 4.46 8.79
C LEU A 270 12.74 5.42 9.97
N ILE A 271 11.99 5.07 11.02
CA ILE A 271 11.95 5.86 12.28
C ILE A 271 13.35 5.92 12.91
N SER A 272 14.06 4.79 12.97
CA SER A 272 15.41 4.69 13.56
C SER A 272 16.42 5.58 12.82
N VAL A 273 16.45 5.51 11.49
CA VAL A 273 17.35 6.33 10.67
C VAL A 273 16.98 7.80 10.77
N SER A 274 15.68 8.13 10.70
CA SER A 274 15.20 9.50 10.75
C SER A 274 15.52 10.18 12.08
N VAL A 275 15.31 9.49 13.22
CA VAL A 275 15.58 10.09 14.53
C VAL A 275 17.08 10.32 14.74
N LEU A 276 17.94 9.38 14.35
CA LEU A 276 19.40 9.56 14.46
C LEU A 276 19.89 10.69 13.55
N LEU A 277 19.46 10.70 12.28
CA LEU A 277 19.88 11.70 11.31
C LEU A 277 19.38 13.09 11.71
N LEU A 278 18.06 13.26 11.82
CA LEU A 278 17.46 14.56 12.14
C LEU A 278 17.86 15.02 13.54
N GLY A 279 17.94 14.11 14.51
CA GLY A 279 18.37 14.40 15.88
C GLY A 279 19.81 14.91 15.95
N SER A 280 20.74 14.23 15.27
CA SER A 280 22.14 14.66 15.19
C SER A 280 22.29 16.00 14.48
N LEU A 281 21.55 16.19 13.38
CA LEU A 281 21.52 17.46 12.66
C LEU A 281 20.95 18.58 13.54
N THR A 282 19.89 18.35 14.32
CA THR A 282 19.34 19.37 15.22
C THR A 282 20.32 19.74 16.32
N PHE A 283 21.00 18.76 16.92
CA PHE A 283 22.02 19.06 17.93
C PHE A 283 23.15 19.94 17.38
N PHE A 284 23.50 19.76 16.10
CA PHE A 284 24.49 20.59 15.41
C PHE A 284 23.96 21.99 15.06
N PHE A 285 22.83 22.06 14.35
CA PHE A 285 22.29 23.29 13.73
C PHE A 285 21.50 24.19 14.68
N ASP A 286 20.94 23.65 15.76
CA ASP A 286 20.18 24.45 16.73
C ASP A 286 21.07 25.44 17.47
N TYR A 287 22.38 25.15 17.57
CA TYR A 287 23.36 26.11 18.09
C TYR A 287 23.33 27.41 17.30
N SER A 288 23.25 27.29 15.97
CA SER A 288 23.16 28.41 15.03
C SER A 288 21.72 28.88 14.81
N ARG A 289 20.75 28.33 15.55
CA ARG A 289 19.30 28.60 15.42
C ARG A 289 18.74 28.29 14.02
N ILE A 290 19.34 27.32 13.34
CA ILE A 290 18.96 26.88 12.00
C ILE A 290 17.92 25.76 12.14
N SER A 291 16.70 25.98 11.65
CA SER A 291 15.64 24.96 11.69
C SER A 291 15.92 23.84 10.69
N VAL A 292 16.39 22.69 11.19
CA VAL A 292 16.69 21.50 10.37
C VAL A 292 15.49 21.04 9.55
N LEU A 293 14.28 21.05 10.11
CA LEU A 293 13.08 20.62 9.37
C LEU A 293 12.76 21.55 8.21
N PHE A 294 12.90 22.86 8.40
CA PHE A 294 12.69 23.83 7.33
C PHE A 294 13.75 23.67 6.22
N PHE A 295 15.03 23.59 6.60
CA PHE A 295 16.11 23.38 5.63
C PHE A 295 16.00 22.03 4.94
N TRP A 296 15.56 20.98 5.63
CA TRP A 296 15.30 19.68 5.04
C TRP A 296 14.26 19.76 3.91
N VAL A 297 13.15 20.46 4.15
CA VAL A 297 12.11 20.68 3.12
C VAL A 297 12.66 21.51 1.96
N VAL A 298 13.39 22.60 2.24
CA VAL A 298 13.98 23.45 1.19
C VAL A 298 14.99 22.68 0.36
N ILE A 299 15.88 21.91 0.99
CA ILE A 299 16.85 21.05 0.32
C ILE A 299 16.12 20.01 -0.51
N ALA A 300 15.15 19.28 0.06
CA ALA A 300 14.37 18.31 -0.70
C ALA A 300 13.73 18.95 -1.95
N ILE A 301 13.06 20.10 -1.83
CA ILE A 301 12.50 20.82 -2.98
C ILE A 301 13.58 21.20 -4.00
N ALA A 302 14.71 21.75 -3.54
CA ALA A 302 15.81 22.14 -4.40
C ALA A 302 16.39 20.93 -5.15
N LEU A 303 16.53 19.78 -4.49
CA LEU A 303 17.02 18.54 -5.10
C LEU A 303 16.06 18.01 -6.15
N TYR A 304 14.76 17.95 -5.86
CA TYR A 304 13.75 17.55 -6.83
C TYR A 304 13.77 18.44 -8.08
N ARG A 305 13.96 19.75 -7.89
CA ARG A 305 14.04 20.73 -8.99
C ARG A 305 15.34 20.64 -9.79
N LEU A 306 16.49 20.64 -9.12
CA LEU A 306 17.81 20.68 -9.76
C LEU A 306 18.12 19.38 -10.51
N PHE A 307 17.71 18.25 -9.95
CA PHE A 307 18.02 16.93 -10.51
C PHE A 307 16.85 16.26 -11.21
N LYS A 308 15.70 16.95 -11.32
CA LYS A 308 14.48 16.43 -11.96
C LYS A 308 14.14 15.03 -11.46
N VAL A 309 14.17 14.88 -10.13
CA VAL A 309 13.90 13.62 -9.45
C VAL A 309 12.46 13.21 -9.74
N ASP A 310 12.29 12.01 -10.28
CA ASP A 310 10.99 11.51 -10.73
C ASP A 310 10.95 9.98 -10.70
N HIS A 311 9.75 9.42 -10.81
CA HIS A 311 9.51 7.98 -10.88
C HIS A 311 9.22 7.55 -12.32
N TYR A 312 9.68 6.35 -12.68
CA TYR A 312 9.68 5.92 -14.07
C TYR A 312 9.14 4.51 -14.24
N PHE A 313 8.43 4.27 -15.33
CA PHE A 313 8.13 2.93 -15.82
C PHE A 313 8.93 2.63 -17.09
N SER A 314 9.32 1.37 -17.27
CA SER A 314 10.21 1.01 -18.37
C SER A 314 9.47 0.73 -19.66
N LEU A 315 9.84 1.43 -20.72
CA LEU A 315 9.41 1.11 -22.07
C LEU A 315 10.40 0.15 -22.76
N LYS A 316 9.85 -0.87 -23.40
CA LYS A 316 10.56 -1.80 -24.28
C LYS A 316 10.32 -1.45 -25.74
N ASP A 317 11.22 -1.87 -26.62
CA ASP A 317 11.02 -1.76 -28.05
C ASP A 317 10.14 -2.93 -28.52
N ALA A 318 9.13 -2.62 -29.34
CA ALA A 318 8.28 -3.62 -29.97
C ALA A 318 8.34 -3.48 -31.50
N PRO A 319 8.11 -4.58 -32.24
CA PRO A 319 7.91 -4.51 -33.68
C PRO A 319 6.75 -3.56 -34.02
N GLU A 320 6.89 -2.86 -35.14
CA GLU A 320 5.92 -1.89 -35.61
C GLU A 320 4.56 -2.57 -35.89
N GLN A 321 3.47 -1.88 -35.55
CA GLN A 321 2.14 -2.48 -35.52
C GLN A 321 1.51 -2.56 -36.92
N PRO A 322 0.99 -3.72 -37.35
CA PRO A 322 0.19 -3.83 -38.57
C PRO A 322 -1.10 -2.99 -38.50
N GLU A 323 -1.55 -2.42 -39.63
CA GLU A 323 -2.79 -1.62 -39.70
C GLU A 323 -4.06 -2.38 -39.29
N GLU A 324 -4.08 -3.72 -39.42
CA GLU A 324 -5.21 -4.59 -39.07
C GLU A 324 -5.69 -4.44 -37.61
N GLN A 325 -4.83 -3.96 -36.70
CA GLN A 325 -5.15 -3.79 -35.28
C GLN A 325 -5.99 -2.55 -34.94
N LYS A 326 -6.33 -1.73 -35.93
CA LYS A 326 -7.31 -0.65 -35.79
C LYS A 326 -8.77 -1.16 -35.79
N ASN A 327 -9.00 -2.39 -36.25
CA ASN A 327 -10.35 -2.92 -36.41
C ASN A 327 -10.81 -3.72 -35.18
N LEU A 328 -11.37 -3.02 -34.19
CA LEU A 328 -11.94 -3.62 -32.98
C LEU A 328 -12.99 -4.70 -33.29
N THR A 329 -13.74 -4.52 -34.37
CA THR A 329 -14.77 -5.44 -34.84
C THR A 329 -14.17 -6.77 -35.32
N ALA A 330 -13.04 -6.72 -36.03
CA ALA A 330 -12.32 -7.92 -36.45
C ALA A 330 -11.71 -8.69 -35.27
N LEU A 331 -11.17 -7.99 -34.26
CA LEU A 331 -10.68 -8.63 -33.03
C LEU A 331 -11.81 -9.33 -32.28
N LEU A 332 -12.98 -8.69 -32.19
CA LEU A 332 -14.16 -9.30 -31.61
C LEU A 332 -14.62 -10.52 -32.41
N GLN A 333 -14.62 -10.47 -33.75
CA GLN A 333 -14.95 -11.64 -34.57
C GLN A 333 -14.07 -12.84 -34.23
N LYS A 334 -12.74 -12.64 -34.16
CA LYS A 334 -11.81 -13.71 -33.80
C LYS A 334 -12.08 -14.30 -32.42
N ARG A 335 -12.51 -13.45 -31.48
CA ARG A 335 -12.94 -13.93 -30.17
C ARG A 335 -14.22 -14.75 -30.24
N LEU A 336 -15.23 -14.29 -30.98
CA LEU A 336 -16.50 -15.00 -31.14
C LEU A 336 -16.34 -16.31 -31.93
N ASP A 337 -15.35 -16.43 -32.80
CA ASP A 337 -15.06 -17.67 -33.53
C ASP A 337 -14.65 -18.81 -32.58
N LYS A 338 -14.19 -18.51 -31.36
CA LYS A 338 -13.90 -19.51 -30.31
C LYS A 338 -15.15 -20.01 -29.58
N GLN A 339 -16.32 -19.40 -29.81
CA GLN A 339 -17.60 -19.91 -29.31
C GLN A 339 -17.99 -21.13 -30.15
N ASP A 340 -17.51 -22.31 -29.74
CA ASP A 340 -17.84 -23.60 -30.35
C ASP A 340 -19.27 -24.03 -30.00
N LEU A 341 -20.25 -23.26 -30.44
CA LEU A 341 -21.68 -23.45 -30.17
C LEU A 341 -22.41 -23.75 -31.47
N GLU A 342 -23.37 -24.68 -31.48
CA GLU A 342 -24.12 -25.00 -32.72
C GLU A 342 -25.15 -23.90 -33.08
N GLU A 343 -25.69 -23.22 -32.06
CA GLU A 343 -26.74 -22.21 -32.20
C GLU A 343 -26.21 -20.87 -32.75
N PRO A 344 -26.72 -20.37 -33.91
CA PRO A 344 -26.24 -19.13 -34.53
C PRO A 344 -26.40 -17.89 -33.64
N LEU A 345 -27.48 -17.80 -32.86
CA LEU A 345 -27.71 -16.71 -31.92
C LEU A 345 -26.74 -16.74 -30.73
N ALA A 346 -26.30 -17.93 -30.35
CA ALA A 346 -25.33 -18.11 -29.27
C ALA A 346 -23.97 -17.52 -29.68
N LYS A 347 -23.52 -17.79 -30.93
CA LYS A 347 -22.32 -17.19 -31.56
C LYS A 347 -22.35 -15.66 -31.69
N GLN A 348 -23.51 -15.05 -31.48
CA GLN A 348 -23.75 -13.61 -31.58
C GLN A 348 -23.92 -12.94 -30.21
N THR A 349 -23.49 -13.63 -29.15
CA THR A 349 -23.54 -13.17 -27.76
C THR A 349 -22.18 -12.66 -27.30
N VAL A 350 -22.15 -11.43 -26.77
CA VAL A 350 -20.94 -10.77 -26.26
C VAL A 350 -21.11 -10.45 -24.79
N VAL A 351 -20.13 -10.82 -23.98
CA VAL A 351 -20.00 -10.40 -22.58
C VAL A 351 -18.97 -9.27 -22.49
N VAL A 352 -19.35 -8.20 -21.81
CA VAL A 352 -18.50 -7.03 -21.52
C VAL A 352 -18.31 -6.93 -20.03
N VAL A 353 -17.09 -7.14 -19.56
CA VAL A 353 -16.75 -7.11 -18.13
C VAL A 353 -16.21 -5.72 -17.77
N CYS A 354 -16.78 -5.13 -16.72
CA CYS A 354 -16.34 -3.90 -16.08
C CYS A 354 -15.87 -4.23 -14.66
N ALA A 355 -14.56 -4.30 -14.43
CA ALA A 355 -13.98 -4.69 -13.14
C ALA A 355 -13.52 -3.46 -12.36
N SER A 356 -14.20 -3.17 -11.25
CA SER A 356 -13.99 -1.94 -10.50
C SER A 356 -12.72 -1.96 -9.64
N GLY A 357 -12.15 -0.79 -9.38
CA GLY A 357 -11.02 -0.63 -8.47
C GLY A 357 -11.41 -0.71 -6.99
N GLY A 358 -10.42 -0.99 -6.14
CA GLY A 358 -10.62 -1.12 -4.69
C GLY A 358 -9.44 -1.78 -3.95
N GLY A 359 -8.22 -1.62 -4.47
CA GLY A 359 -7.02 -2.25 -3.91
C GLY A 359 -7.05 -3.78 -4.00
N ILE A 360 -6.35 -4.45 -3.08
CA ILE A 360 -6.18 -5.90 -3.11
C ILE A 360 -7.49 -6.68 -2.98
N GLN A 361 -8.49 -6.14 -2.28
CA GLN A 361 -9.80 -6.79 -2.19
C GLN A 361 -10.48 -6.84 -3.56
N ALA A 362 -10.34 -5.79 -4.36
CA ALA A 362 -10.85 -5.77 -5.73
C ALA A 362 -10.13 -6.73 -6.66
N ALA A 363 -8.83 -6.92 -6.47
CA ALA A 363 -8.06 -7.93 -7.18
C ALA A 363 -8.60 -9.34 -6.88
N GLY A 364 -8.74 -9.69 -5.59
CA GLY A 364 -9.28 -10.97 -5.16
C GLY A 364 -10.73 -11.21 -5.60
N TRP A 365 -11.60 -10.21 -5.45
CA TRP A 365 -13.01 -10.32 -5.85
C TRP A 365 -13.17 -10.46 -7.37
N THR A 366 -12.40 -9.71 -8.16
CA THR A 366 -12.43 -9.82 -9.62
C THR A 366 -11.97 -11.22 -10.07
N ALA A 367 -10.88 -11.72 -9.50
CA ALA A 367 -10.40 -13.07 -9.75
C ALA A 367 -11.48 -14.12 -9.40
N GLN A 368 -12.03 -14.05 -8.19
CA GLN A 368 -13.04 -15.00 -7.69
C GLN A 368 -14.33 -14.99 -8.53
N VAL A 369 -14.84 -13.82 -8.90
CA VAL A 369 -16.07 -13.71 -9.69
C VAL A 369 -15.86 -14.24 -11.11
N LEU A 370 -14.72 -13.96 -11.75
CA LEU A 370 -14.46 -14.42 -13.12
C LEU A 370 -14.25 -15.94 -13.19
N THR A 371 -13.50 -16.53 -12.26
CA THR A 371 -13.33 -17.99 -12.19
C THR A 371 -14.62 -18.68 -11.77
N GLY A 372 -15.32 -18.14 -10.77
CA GLY A 372 -16.60 -18.67 -10.31
C GLY A 372 -17.70 -18.62 -11.37
N LEU A 373 -17.81 -17.53 -12.15
CA LEU A 373 -18.79 -17.48 -13.25
C LEU A 373 -18.49 -18.51 -14.34
N GLN A 374 -17.23 -18.82 -14.62
CA GLN A 374 -16.89 -19.90 -15.53
C GLN A 374 -17.34 -21.26 -14.97
N GLU A 375 -17.20 -21.49 -13.67
CA GLU A 375 -17.68 -22.71 -13.01
C GLU A 375 -19.21 -22.82 -13.08
N GLU A 376 -19.92 -21.73 -12.83
CA GLU A 376 -21.39 -21.71 -12.77
C GLU A 376 -22.08 -21.66 -14.14
N LEU A 377 -21.46 -21.05 -15.15
CA LEU A 377 -22.05 -20.83 -16.48
C LEU A 377 -21.35 -21.62 -17.59
N GLY A 378 -20.24 -22.30 -17.28
CA GLY A 378 -19.44 -23.06 -18.23
C GLY A 378 -18.43 -22.21 -19.01
N GLU A 379 -17.61 -22.90 -19.81
CA GLU A 379 -16.59 -22.27 -20.67
C GLU A 379 -17.19 -21.34 -21.72
N SER A 380 -18.46 -21.56 -22.11
CA SER A 380 -19.20 -20.73 -23.06
C SER A 380 -19.27 -19.27 -22.59
N PHE A 381 -19.39 -19.04 -21.28
CA PHE A 381 -19.34 -17.71 -20.67
C PHE A 381 -17.99 -17.05 -20.93
N THR A 382 -16.90 -17.72 -20.57
CA THR A 382 -15.55 -17.18 -20.74
C THR A 382 -15.24 -16.90 -22.20
N LYS A 383 -15.55 -17.85 -23.10
CA LYS A 383 -15.42 -17.72 -24.56
C LYS A 383 -16.24 -16.55 -25.11
N ALA A 384 -17.34 -16.17 -24.44
CA ALA A 384 -18.16 -15.04 -24.81
C ALA A 384 -17.70 -13.67 -24.31
N ILE A 385 -16.72 -13.62 -23.40
CA ILE A 385 -16.10 -12.36 -23.01
C ILE A 385 -15.39 -11.77 -24.24
N GLY A 386 -15.83 -10.59 -24.66
CA GLY A 386 -15.23 -9.81 -25.75
C GLY A 386 -14.29 -8.72 -25.23
N LEU A 387 -14.62 -8.12 -24.08
CA LEU A 387 -13.86 -7.04 -23.45
C LEU A 387 -13.79 -7.24 -21.94
N ILE A 388 -12.62 -7.01 -21.36
CA ILE A 388 -12.45 -6.79 -19.92
C ILE A 388 -11.88 -5.37 -19.73
N SER A 389 -12.74 -4.44 -19.33
CA SER A 389 -12.35 -3.09 -18.94
C SER A 389 -12.20 -3.03 -17.42
N SER A 390 -10.97 -2.82 -16.95
CA SER A 390 -10.62 -2.96 -15.54
C SER A 390 -9.89 -1.73 -15.01
N VAL A 391 -9.94 -1.53 -13.69
CA VAL A 391 -9.35 -0.36 -13.02
C VAL A 391 -8.65 -0.80 -11.73
N SER A 392 -7.48 -0.24 -11.44
CA SER A 392 -6.77 -0.39 -10.17
C SER A 392 -6.63 -1.86 -9.75
N GLY A 393 -7.08 -2.23 -8.53
CA GLY A 393 -7.13 -3.62 -8.08
C GLY A 393 -7.87 -4.58 -9.02
N GLY A 394 -8.95 -4.15 -9.68
CA GLY A 394 -9.63 -4.95 -10.69
C GLY A 394 -8.74 -5.28 -11.89
N SER A 395 -7.80 -4.39 -12.26
CA SER A 395 -6.79 -4.69 -13.30
C SER A 395 -5.78 -5.72 -12.84
N VAL A 396 -5.43 -5.75 -11.56
CA VAL A 396 -4.54 -6.78 -11.00
C VAL A 396 -5.24 -8.16 -10.99
N GLY A 397 -6.51 -8.22 -10.58
CA GLY A 397 -7.30 -9.45 -10.67
C GLY A 397 -7.48 -9.94 -12.12
N ALA A 398 -7.82 -9.04 -13.03
CA ALA A 398 -7.95 -9.36 -14.46
C ALA A 398 -6.62 -9.83 -15.08
N MET A 399 -5.48 -9.24 -14.68
CA MET A 399 -4.16 -9.68 -15.11
C MET A 399 -3.89 -11.14 -14.75
N TYR A 400 -4.11 -11.54 -13.49
CA TYR A 400 -3.90 -12.93 -13.07
C TYR A 400 -4.89 -13.90 -13.74
N TYR A 401 -6.14 -13.48 -13.96
CA TYR A 401 -7.12 -14.27 -14.69
C TYR A 401 -6.67 -14.52 -16.14
N LEU A 402 -6.25 -13.47 -16.86
CA LEU A 402 -5.81 -13.55 -18.25
C LEU A 402 -4.48 -14.29 -18.44
N ASP A 403 -3.61 -14.25 -17.43
CA ASP A 403 -2.32 -14.95 -17.45
C ASP A 403 -2.46 -16.46 -17.64
N ARG A 404 -3.56 -17.04 -17.14
CA ARG A 404 -3.81 -18.50 -17.15
C ARG A 404 -4.57 -19.01 -18.36
N PHE A 405 -4.97 -18.14 -19.29
CA PHE A 405 -5.63 -18.55 -20.52
C PHE A 405 -4.72 -19.44 -21.38
N THR A 406 -5.37 -20.37 -22.08
CA THR A 406 -4.75 -21.25 -23.09
C THR A 406 -5.30 -20.92 -24.49
N ASP A 407 -4.80 -21.64 -25.50
CA ASP A 407 -5.30 -21.60 -26.88
C ASP A 407 -6.79 -21.98 -27.02
N GLN A 408 -7.36 -22.65 -26.01
CA GLN A 408 -8.76 -23.02 -25.91
C GLN A 408 -9.69 -21.83 -25.64
N GLY A 409 -9.15 -20.68 -25.25
CA GLY A 409 -9.93 -19.46 -25.06
C GLY A 409 -10.41 -19.19 -23.63
N PHE A 410 -9.96 -19.98 -22.65
CA PHE A 410 -10.32 -19.88 -21.24
C PHE A 410 -9.20 -20.45 -20.34
N PRO A 411 -9.13 -20.08 -19.06
CA PRO A 411 -8.19 -20.68 -18.11
C PRO A 411 -8.69 -22.06 -17.62
N PRO A 412 -7.81 -23.04 -17.41
CA PRO A 412 -8.19 -24.33 -16.83
C PRO A 412 -8.80 -24.15 -15.44
N ALA A 413 -9.90 -24.86 -15.16
CA ALA A 413 -10.57 -24.78 -13.85
C ALA A 413 -9.63 -25.15 -12.68
N SER A 414 -8.67 -26.06 -12.92
CA SER A 414 -7.64 -26.45 -11.95
C SER A 414 -6.67 -25.33 -11.56
N GLU A 415 -6.57 -24.26 -12.34
CA GLU A 415 -5.70 -23.11 -12.06
C GLU A 415 -6.43 -21.96 -11.33
N SER A 416 -7.71 -22.14 -10.96
CA SER A 416 -8.51 -21.07 -10.32
C SER A 416 -7.95 -20.63 -8.97
N GLU A 417 -7.35 -21.57 -8.23
CA GLU A 417 -6.73 -21.28 -6.94
C GLU A 417 -5.47 -20.44 -7.10
N GLU A 418 -4.62 -20.74 -8.09
CA GLU A 418 -3.43 -19.96 -8.41
C GLU A 418 -3.78 -18.54 -8.87
N ILE A 419 -4.88 -18.36 -9.62
CA ILE A 419 -5.39 -17.04 -10.00
C ILE A 419 -5.76 -16.23 -8.76
N PHE A 420 -6.52 -16.83 -7.84
CA PHE A 420 -6.97 -16.17 -6.62
C PHE A 420 -5.80 -15.86 -5.66
N GLU A 421 -4.90 -16.81 -5.45
CA GLU A 421 -3.73 -16.63 -4.58
C GLU A 421 -2.75 -15.60 -5.14
N GLY A 422 -2.56 -15.54 -6.47
CA GLY A 422 -1.79 -14.49 -7.13
C GLY A 422 -2.43 -13.11 -6.93
N ALA A 423 -3.74 -13.00 -7.17
CA ALA A 423 -4.47 -11.73 -7.03
C ALA A 423 -4.57 -11.22 -5.57
N THR A 424 -4.41 -12.10 -4.59
CA THR A 424 -4.51 -11.78 -3.15
C THR A 424 -3.16 -11.90 -2.41
N ALA A 425 -2.05 -12.00 -3.14
CA ALA A 425 -0.72 -12.06 -2.56
C ALA A 425 -0.36 -10.77 -1.80
N ASN A 426 0.42 -10.89 -0.72
CA ASN A 426 0.87 -9.72 0.03
C ASN A 426 2.02 -9.04 -0.71
N SER A 427 1.80 -7.80 -1.13
CA SER A 427 2.84 -6.99 -1.75
C SER A 427 3.22 -5.75 -0.93
N LEU A 428 2.62 -5.59 0.25
CA LEU A 428 2.96 -4.51 1.18
C LEU A 428 4.41 -4.62 1.68
N ASP A 429 4.93 -5.85 1.82
CA ASP A 429 6.31 -6.11 2.25
C ASP A 429 7.31 -5.56 1.21
N ALA A 430 7.05 -5.75 -0.09
CA ALA A 430 7.83 -5.18 -1.19
C ALA A 430 7.75 -3.64 -1.25
N VAL A 431 6.55 -3.08 -1.00
CA VAL A 431 6.36 -1.61 -0.91
C VAL A 431 7.17 -1.02 0.25
N GLY A 432 7.17 -1.68 1.41
CA GLY A 432 7.96 -1.28 2.57
C GLY A 432 9.45 -1.27 2.28
N TRP A 433 9.96 -2.28 1.57
CA TRP A 433 11.35 -2.30 1.13
C TRP A 433 11.66 -1.15 0.15
N GLY A 434 10.78 -0.90 -0.83
CA GLY A 434 10.94 0.19 -1.79
C GLY A 434 10.98 1.57 -1.14
N LEU A 435 10.11 1.81 -0.16
CA LEU A 435 10.11 3.02 0.65
C LEU A 435 11.38 3.18 1.48
N ALA A 436 11.79 2.11 2.16
CA ALA A 436 12.92 2.16 3.07
C ALA A 436 14.27 2.31 2.38
N TYR A 437 14.42 1.85 1.13
CA TYR A 437 15.69 1.88 0.41
C TYR A 437 15.67 2.82 -0.79
N PRO A 438 15.26 2.42 -2.01
CA PRO A 438 15.47 3.26 -3.18
C PRO A 438 14.79 4.64 -3.06
N ASP A 439 13.61 4.73 -2.46
CA ASP A 439 12.90 6.00 -2.29
C ASP A 439 13.57 6.88 -1.23
N LEU A 440 13.93 6.30 -0.07
CA LEU A 440 14.67 7.02 0.96
C LEU A 440 16.01 7.53 0.43
N TRP A 441 16.76 6.70 -0.29
CA TRP A 441 18.07 7.07 -0.82
C TRP A 441 18.00 8.19 -1.83
N ARG A 442 16.95 8.20 -2.64
CA ARG A 442 16.65 9.27 -3.60
C ARG A 442 16.45 10.62 -2.92
N VAL A 443 15.94 10.64 -1.68
CA VAL A 443 15.75 11.86 -0.88
C VAL A 443 16.99 12.21 -0.04
N ILE A 444 17.59 11.22 0.64
CA ILE A 444 18.65 11.43 1.64
C ILE A 444 20.06 11.41 1.04
N PHE A 445 20.38 10.45 0.17
CA PHE A 445 21.75 10.23 -0.32
C PHE A 445 22.04 10.93 -1.64
N LEU A 446 21.11 11.77 -2.10
CA LEU A 446 21.22 12.66 -3.24
C LEU A 446 21.32 11.92 -4.60
N PRO A 447 20.79 12.50 -5.69
CA PRO A 447 20.84 11.97 -7.07
C PRO A 447 22.25 11.93 -7.70
N PHE A 448 23.32 12.00 -6.90
CA PHE A 448 24.72 11.85 -7.33
C PHE A 448 25.24 10.42 -7.24
N LEU A 449 24.52 9.53 -6.54
CA LEU A 449 24.82 8.11 -6.61
C LEU A 449 24.69 7.69 -8.09
N PRO A 450 25.74 7.07 -8.68
CA PRO A 450 25.70 6.64 -10.06
C PRO A 450 24.44 5.81 -10.33
N ASP A 451 23.88 5.88 -11.54
CA ASP A 451 22.74 5.04 -11.96
C ASP A 451 23.01 3.52 -11.73
N ILE A 452 24.28 3.13 -11.59
CA ILE A 452 24.72 1.78 -11.16
C ILE A 452 24.31 1.41 -9.73
N LEU A 453 24.35 2.35 -8.78
CA LEU A 453 24.02 2.12 -7.36
C LEU A 453 22.53 2.38 -7.07
N THR A 454 21.92 3.34 -7.76
CA THR A 454 20.49 3.67 -7.68
C THR A 454 19.91 3.86 -9.08
N PRO A 455 19.57 2.78 -9.79
CA PRO A 455 18.95 2.90 -11.11
C PRO A 455 17.69 3.77 -11.02
N LYS A 456 17.48 4.67 -11.99
CA LYS A 456 16.29 5.55 -12.05
C LYS A 456 14.97 4.79 -11.95
N ILE A 457 14.98 3.55 -12.46
CA ILE A 457 13.83 2.63 -12.50
C ILE A 457 13.73 1.80 -11.19
N ARG A 458 14.53 2.06 -10.17
CA ARG A 458 14.41 1.36 -8.88
C ARG A 458 13.68 2.26 -7.89
N ASP A 459 12.46 1.88 -7.55
CA ASP A 459 11.59 2.50 -6.55
C ASP A 459 10.60 1.48 -5.97
N ARG A 460 9.69 1.92 -5.10
CA ARG A 460 8.62 1.06 -4.55
C ARG A 460 7.61 0.56 -5.59
N GLY A 461 7.47 1.21 -6.74
CA GLY A 461 6.64 0.78 -7.86
C GLY A 461 7.23 -0.45 -8.55
N ILE A 462 8.52 -0.45 -8.84
CA ILE A 462 9.18 -1.65 -9.40
C ILE A 462 9.30 -2.79 -8.39
N ALA A 463 9.44 -2.47 -7.09
CA ALA A 463 9.40 -3.47 -6.04
C ALA A 463 8.09 -4.27 -6.04
N ILE A 464 6.94 -3.57 -6.15
CA ILE A 464 5.63 -4.22 -6.22
C ILE A 464 5.42 -4.98 -7.54
N GLU A 465 5.90 -4.45 -8.68
CA GLU A 465 5.86 -5.17 -9.96
C GLU A 465 6.63 -6.49 -9.92
N LYS A 466 7.82 -6.50 -9.30
CA LYS A 466 8.61 -7.73 -9.16
C LYS A 466 7.93 -8.77 -8.27
N ASP A 467 7.29 -8.33 -7.20
CA ASP A 467 6.51 -9.21 -6.35
C ASP A 467 5.33 -9.84 -7.10
N TRP A 468 4.53 -9.03 -7.79
CA TRP A 468 3.41 -9.52 -8.61
C TRP A 468 3.85 -10.49 -9.71
N GLN A 469 4.96 -10.17 -10.39
CA GLN A 469 5.56 -11.01 -11.42
C GLN A 469 5.88 -12.42 -10.90
N GLY A 470 6.30 -12.55 -9.63
CA GLY A 470 6.59 -13.84 -8.99
C GLY A 470 5.41 -14.80 -8.92
N HIS A 471 4.17 -14.28 -8.95
CA HIS A 471 2.94 -15.07 -8.89
C HIS A 471 2.34 -15.41 -10.28
N MET A 472 2.94 -14.91 -11.36
CA MET A 472 2.50 -15.22 -12.73
C MET A 472 2.85 -16.68 -13.10
N LYS A 473 2.24 -17.21 -14.16
CA LYS A 473 2.47 -18.57 -14.67
C LYS A 473 3.91 -18.80 -15.09
N THR A 474 4.54 -17.78 -15.68
CA THR A 474 5.93 -17.82 -16.14
C THR A 474 6.73 -16.61 -15.65
N PRO A 475 7.12 -16.55 -14.36
CA PRO A 475 7.79 -15.37 -13.78
C PRO A 475 9.12 -15.02 -14.45
N GLU A 476 9.84 -16.01 -14.98
CA GLU A 476 11.12 -15.83 -15.68
C GLU A 476 10.95 -15.21 -17.08
N SER A 477 9.74 -15.29 -17.65
CA SER A 477 9.40 -14.78 -18.98
C SER A 477 8.06 -14.02 -18.91
N PRO A 478 8.06 -12.79 -18.36
CA PRO A 478 6.84 -12.00 -18.20
C PRO A 478 6.25 -11.66 -19.57
N LYS A 479 4.93 -11.84 -19.71
CA LYS A 479 4.19 -11.41 -20.89
C LYS A 479 4.16 -9.88 -21.00
N THR A 480 4.24 -9.41 -22.23
CA THR A 480 4.16 -8.01 -22.64
C THR A 480 2.79 -7.67 -23.25
N LEU A 481 2.50 -6.39 -23.51
CA LEU A 481 1.30 -6.05 -24.28
C LEU A 481 1.40 -6.56 -25.73
N ALA A 482 2.60 -6.70 -26.31
CA ALA A 482 2.74 -7.35 -27.62
C ALA A 482 2.38 -8.84 -27.59
N ASP A 483 2.68 -9.56 -26.51
CA ASP A 483 2.24 -10.95 -26.35
C ASP A 483 0.71 -11.03 -26.25
N TRP A 484 0.09 -10.18 -25.42
CA TRP A 484 -1.37 -10.06 -25.35
C TRP A 484 -2.00 -9.68 -26.69
N ARG A 485 -1.32 -8.86 -27.49
CA ARG A 485 -1.77 -8.48 -28.83
C ARG A 485 -1.81 -9.68 -29.78
N ALA A 486 -0.84 -10.58 -29.71
CA ALA A 486 -0.87 -11.83 -30.47
C ALA A 486 -2.04 -12.72 -30.02
N GLU A 487 -2.24 -12.88 -28.71
CA GLU A 487 -3.32 -13.69 -28.15
C GLU A 487 -4.72 -13.13 -28.48
N VAL A 488 -4.90 -11.81 -28.46
CA VAL A 488 -6.16 -11.15 -28.86
C VAL A 488 -6.40 -11.31 -30.37
N LYS A 489 -5.35 -11.23 -31.19
CA LYS A 489 -5.47 -11.42 -32.65
C LYS A 489 -5.96 -12.82 -33.01
N GLU A 490 -5.53 -13.83 -32.27
CA GLU A 490 -5.98 -15.22 -32.42
C GLU A 490 -7.29 -15.54 -31.68
N GLY A 491 -7.86 -14.57 -30.95
CA GLY A 491 -9.09 -14.75 -30.17
C GLY A 491 -8.91 -15.60 -28.91
N ASN A 492 -7.67 -15.93 -28.52
CA ASN A 492 -7.37 -16.77 -27.35
C ASN A 492 -7.73 -16.04 -26.05
N ILE A 493 -7.55 -14.72 -25.97
CA ILE A 493 -7.99 -13.91 -24.82
C ILE A 493 -8.99 -12.83 -25.25
N PRO A 494 -9.92 -12.40 -24.38
CA PRO A 494 -10.73 -11.20 -24.64
C PRO A 494 -9.84 -9.96 -24.72
N LEU A 495 -10.33 -8.86 -25.30
CA LEU A 495 -9.58 -7.60 -25.34
C LEU A 495 -9.45 -7.03 -23.91
N PRO A 496 -8.24 -6.94 -23.32
CA PRO A 496 -8.07 -6.31 -22.03
C PRO A 496 -7.86 -4.81 -22.19
N VAL A 497 -8.48 -4.03 -21.31
CA VAL A 497 -8.22 -2.60 -21.16
C VAL A 497 -7.99 -2.31 -19.68
N LEU A 498 -6.73 -1.99 -19.34
CA LEU A 498 -6.34 -1.56 -18.00
C LEU A 498 -6.39 -0.03 -18.01
N ASN A 499 -7.39 0.54 -17.33
CA ASN A 499 -7.61 1.98 -17.37
C ASN A 499 -6.70 2.67 -16.35
N ALA A 500 -6.01 3.72 -16.79
CA ALA A 500 -5.22 4.60 -15.94
C ALA A 500 -5.62 6.07 -16.16
N THR A 501 -5.13 6.98 -15.33
CA THR A 501 -5.39 8.42 -15.42
C THR A 501 -4.11 9.18 -15.70
N LEU A 502 -4.11 10.03 -16.72
CA LEU A 502 -3.03 10.99 -16.97
C LEU A 502 -3.23 12.21 -16.06
N VAL A 503 -2.30 12.45 -15.15
CA VAL A 503 -2.41 13.50 -14.12
C VAL A 503 -2.37 14.89 -14.75
N ASP A 504 -1.58 15.08 -15.80
CA ASP A 504 -1.29 16.39 -16.37
C ASP A 504 -2.50 17.02 -17.09
N ASN A 505 -3.43 16.21 -17.61
CA ASN A 505 -4.62 16.70 -18.33
C ASN A 505 -5.95 16.10 -17.82
N GLY A 506 -5.90 15.14 -16.89
CA GLY A 506 -7.07 14.45 -16.36
C GLY A 506 -7.75 13.49 -17.36
N TRP A 507 -7.08 13.08 -18.43
CA TRP A 507 -7.63 12.16 -19.43
C TRP A 507 -7.36 10.71 -19.04
N ARG A 508 -8.11 9.78 -19.63
CA ARG A 508 -7.83 8.34 -19.48
C ARG A 508 -6.63 7.93 -20.32
N LEU A 509 -5.82 7.04 -19.77
CA LEU A 509 -4.88 6.23 -20.53
C LEU A 509 -5.42 4.80 -20.61
N LEU A 510 -5.75 4.35 -21.82
CA LEU A 510 -6.20 2.99 -22.07
C LEU A 510 -4.99 2.10 -22.34
N ILE A 511 -4.59 1.31 -21.35
CA ILE A 511 -3.47 0.37 -21.50
C ILE A 511 -4.04 -0.94 -22.04
N THR A 512 -3.86 -1.16 -23.34
CA THR A 512 -4.54 -2.23 -24.10
C THR A 512 -3.69 -2.63 -25.30
N PRO A 513 -3.77 -3.87 -25.80
CA PRO A 513 -3.04 -4.31 -26.99
C PRO A 513 -3.60 -3.76 -28.33
N ALA A 514 -4.78 -3.12 -28.32
CA ALA A 514 -5.45 -2.60 -29.52
C ALA A 514 -5.39 -1.07 -29.64
N LYS A 515 -5.70 -0.54 -30.83
CA LYS A 515 -5.91 0.91 -31.03
C LYS A 515 -7.39 1.24 -30.97
N PHE A 516 -7.74 2.23 -30.18
CA PHE A 516 -9.11 2.75 -30.11
C PHE A 516 -9.27 3.91 -31.10
N PRO A 517 -10.41 4.01 -31.82
CA PRO A 517 -10.61 5.10 -32.75
C PRO A 517 -10.67 6.43 -32.02
N ASN A 518 -9.77 7.33 -32.41
CA ASN A 518 -9.63 8.63 -31.79
C ASN A 518 -10.79 9.54 -32.24
N SER A 519 -11.33 10.34 -31.33
CA SER A 519 -12.31 11.39 -31.69
C SER A 519 -12.07 12.62 -30.82
N ASP A 520 -12.22 13.82 -31.39
CA ASP A 520 -11.98 15.09 -30.68
C ASP A 520 -12.83 15.26 -29.41
N ARG A 521 -13.94 14.51 -29.33
CA ARG A 521 -14.87 14.51 -28.19
C ARG A 521 -14.43 13.57 -27.06
N LYS A 522 -13.72 12.48 -27.38
CA LYS A 522 -13.31 11.44 -26.42
C LYS A 522 -12.04 11.90 -25.69
N LYS A 523 -12.05 11.84 -24.36
CA LYS A 523 -10.94 12.28 -23.49
C LYS A 523 -10.09 11.11 -23.02
N PHE A 524 -9.45 10.44 -23.96
CA PHE A 524 -8.48 9.37 -23.68
C PHE A 524 -7.35 9.33 -24.70
N PHE A 525 -6.24 8.70 -24.31
CA PHE A 525 -5.25 8.15 -25.23
C PHE A 525 -5.17 6.64 -25.02
N ASP A 526 -5.05 5.84 -26.08
CA ASP A 526 -4.61 4.46 -25.94
C ASP A 526 -3.08 4.38 -25.92
N PHE A 527 -2.54 3.36 -25.25
CA PHE A 527 -1.11 3.16 -25.07
C PHE A 527 -0.36 3.11 -26.41
N ASN A 528 -0.93 2.47 -27.43
CA ASN A 528 -0.28 2.26 -28.73
C ASN A 528 -0.22 3.55 -29.56
N SER A 529 -1.18 4.46 -29.37
CA SER A 529 -1.16 5.80 -29.95
C SER A 529 -0.20 6.73 -29.20
N LEU A 530 -0.11 6.60 -27.88
CA LEU A 530 0.75 7.44 -27.05
C LEU A 530 2.23 7.04 -27.14
N TYR A 531 2.51 5.75 -27.30
CA TYR A 531 3.86 5.17 -27.37
C TYR A 531 4.04 4.27 -28.61
N PRO A 532 4.08 4.84 -29.83
CA PRO A 532 4.21 4.06 -31.06
C PRO A 532 5.53 3.29 -31.11
N GLY A 533 5.48 2.01 -31.51
CA GLY A 533 6.66 1.13 -31.58
C GLY A 533 7.25 0.75 -30.22
N LYS A 534 6.51 0.97 -29.14
CA LYS A 534 6.92 0.63 -27.77
C LYS A 534 6.00 -0.41 -27.16
N ASP A 535 6.49 -0.97 -26.07
CA ASP A 535 5.81 -2.01 -25.30
C ASP A 535 6.08 -1.85 -23.80
N ILE A 536 5.28 -2.53 -23.00
CA ILE A 536 5.46 -2.67 -21.57
C ILE A 536 5.13 -4.09 -21.13
N ASP A 537 5.66 -4.49 -19.99
CA ASP A 537 5.20 -5.70 -19.31
C ASP A 537 3.74 -5.52 -18.88
N VAL A 538 2.97 -6.60 -18.99
CA VAL A 538 1.57 -6.64 -18.55
C VAL A 538 1.47 -6.21 -17.07
N VAL A 539 2.42 -6.67 -16.24
CA VAL A 539 2.50 -6.31 -14.82
C VAL A 539 2.69 -4.81 -14.62
N THR A 540 3.53 -4.16 -15.44
CA THR A 540 3.68 -2.71 -15.45
C THR A 540 2.38 -2.02 -15.85
N GLY A 541 1.65 -2.55 -16.84
CA GLY A 541 0.32 -2.06 -17.22
C GLY A 541 -0.70 -2.13 -16.08
N ALA A 542 -0.75 -3.25 -15.36
CA ALA A 542 -1.61 -3.41 -14.19
C ALA A 542 -1.20 -2.45 -13.06
N ARG A 543 0.11 -2.25 -12.83
CA ARG A 543 0.61 -1.30 -11.83
C ARG A 543 0.31 0.14 -12.20
N LEU A 544 0.40 0.54 -13.47
CA LEU A 544 -0.02 1.86 -13.94
C LEU A 544 -1.51 2.12 -13.65
N SER A 545 -2.37 1.14 -13.94
CA SER A 545 -3.80 1.19 -13.58
C SER A 545 -4.03 1.28 -12.06
N ALA A 546 -3.17 0.65 -11.25
CA ALA A 546 -3.21 0.60 -9.79
C ALA A 546 -2.22 1.55 -9.09
N THR A 547 -1.89 2.69 -9.72
CA THR A 547 -0.94 3.66 -9.16
C THR A 547 -1.60 4.57 -8.13
N PHE A 548 -1.73 4.06 -6.90
CA PHE A 548 -2.26 4.81 -5.76
C PHE A 548 -1.11 5.48 -4.97
N PRO A 549 -1.02 6.83 -4.94
CA PRO A 549 0.17 7.57 -4.48
C PRO A 549 0.74 7.16 -3.12
N TYR A 550 -0.13 6.74 -2.20
CA TYR A 550 0.26 6.32 -0.85
C TYR A 550 0.97 4.96 -0.79
N ILE A 551 0.84 4.13 -1.84
CA ILE A 551 1.46 2.81 -1.93
C ILE A 551 2.51 2.81 -3.05
N SER A 552 2.15 3.22 -4.26
CA SER A 552 3.01 3.24 -5.44
C SER A 552 3.16 4.67 -5.97
N PRO A 553 4.31 5.04 -6.53
CA PRO A 553 4.53 6.40 -7.00
C PRO A 553 3.81 6.64 -8.33
N ILE A 554 3.26 7.84 -8.49
CA ILE A 554 2.92 8.38 -9.82
C ILE A 554 4.23 8.44 -10.61
N CYS A 555 4.21 7.89 -11.82
CA CYS A 555 5.40 7.76 -12.65
C CYS A 555 5.12 8.13 -14.11
N ARG A 556 6.19 8.35 -14.87
CA ARG A 556 6.16 8.65 -16.31
C ARG A 556 7.12 7.74 -17.08
N ASP A 557 7.14 7.84 -18.40
CA ASP A 557 7.98 6.95 -19.20
C ASP A 557 9.48 7.25 -19.05
N ASP A 558 10.31 6.20 -19.05
CA ASP A 558 11.77 6.30 -18.89
C ASP A 558 12.51 6.83 -20.13
N ARG A 559 11.81 6.98 -21.26
CA ARG A 559 12.38 7.44 -22.55
C ARG A 559 12.03 8.89 -22.90
N ASN A 560 11.25 9.58 -22.07
CA ASN A 560 10.71 10.93 -22.31
C ASN A 560 9.96 11.10 -23.65
N ILE A 561 9.19 10.09 -24.08
CA ILE A 561 8.43 10.11 -25.35
C ILE A 561 7.17 10.96 -25.20
N ALA A 562 6.27 10.57 -24.29
CA ALA A 562 5.02 11.28 -24.06
C ALA A 562 5.08 12.15 -22.80
N ASN A 563 5.89 11.73 -21.82
CA ASN A 563 6.21 12.48 -20.62
C ASN A 563 4.99 12.85 -19.75
N TYR A 564 3.95 12.02 -19.79
CA TYR A 564 2.79 12.14 -18.91
C TYR A 564 2.97 11.33 -17.62
N HIS A 565 2.47 11.89 -16.53
CA HIS A 565 2.38 11.22 -15.25
C HIS A 565 1.13 10.35 -15.20
N VAL A 566 1.31 9.08 -14.88
CA VAL A 566 0.23 8.10 -14.83
C VAL A 566 -0.12 7.80 -13.37
N ALA A 567 -1.40 7.96 -13.04
CA ALA A 567 -2.00 7.64 -11.75
C ALA A 567 -3.12 6.60 -11.91
N ASP A 568 -3.64 6.12 -10.78
CA ASP A 568 -4.74 5.16 -10.71
C ASP A 568 -5.91 5.53 -11.65
N GLY A 569 -6.41 4.57 -12.44
CA GLY A 569 -7.54 4.81 -13.36
C GLY A 569 -8.82 5.24 -12.66
N GLY A 570 -8.89 4.91 -11.38
CA GLY A 570 -9.94 5.28 -10.49
C GLY A 570 -10.16 6.77 -10.31
N TYR A 571 -9.13 7.60 -10.49
CA TYR A 571 -9.29 9.06 -10.45
C TYR A 571 -10.27 9.56 -11.52
N PHE A 572 -10.39 8.86 -12.65
CA PHE A 572 -11.34 9.19 -13.72
C PHE A 572 -12.64 8.37 -13.63
N ASP A 573 -12.55 7.04 -13.69
CA ASP A 573 -13.69 6.12 -13.66
C ASP A 573 -13.31 4.86 -12.89
N ASN A 574 -13.90 4.64 -11.70
CA ASN A 574 -13.56 3.46 -10.90
C ASN A 574 -14.09 2.15 -11.47
N SER A 575 -15.12 2.19 -12.31
CA SER A 575 -15.78 0.97 -12.80
C SER A 575 -15.21 0.39 -14.09
N GLY A 576 -14.45 1.18 -14.85
CA GLY A 576 -14.07 0.85 -16.24
C GLY A 576 -15.25 0.89 -17.21
N PHE A 577 -16.40 1.38 -16.76
CA PHE A 577 -17.66 1.34 -17.48
C PHE A 577 -17.68 2.31 -18.67
N VAL A 578 -17.10 3.50 -18.52
CA VAL A 578 -17.07 4.51 -19.60
C VAL A 578 -16.33 3.97 -20.82
N THR A 579 -15.19 3.32 -20.59
CA THR A 579 -14.38 2.71 -21.66
C THR A 579 -15.12 1.55 -22.33
N ALA A 580 -15.84 0.73 -21.56
CA ALA A 580 -16.66 -0.35 -22.08
C ALA A 580 -17.82 0.16 -22.94
N LEU A 581 -18.47 1.24 -22.52
CA LEU A 581 -19.54 1.88 -23.27
C LEU A 581 -19.04 2.50 -24.57
N GLU A 582 -17.91 3.21 -24.55
CA GLU A 582 -17.31 3.79 -25.76
C GLU A 582 -16.85 2.73 -26.77
N TRP A 583 -16.42 1.56 -26.30
CA TRP A 583 -16.11 0.40 -27.13
C TRP A 583 -17.37 -0.18 -27.77
N LEU A 584 -18.45 -0.34 -26.99
CA LEU A 584 -19.75 -0.80 -27.48
C LEU A 584 -20.37 0.18 -28.49
N GLU A 585 -20.31 1.48 -28.22
CA GLU A 585 -20.81 2.52 -29.14
C GLU A 585 -20.12 2.40 -30.51
N GLU A 586 -18.81 2.19 -30.51
CA GLU A 586 -18.04 2.02 -31.74
C GLU A 586 -18.47 0.78 -32.51
N LEU A 587 -18.59 -0.36 -31.84
CA LEU A 587 -19.01 -1.62 -32.45
C LEU A 587 -20.45 -1.54 -33.00
N LEU A 588 -21.34 -0.80 -32.34
CA LEU A 588 -22.74 -0.67 -32.73
C LEU A 588 -22.97 0.48 -33.73
N ARG A 589 -21.96 1.29 -34.07
CA ARG A 589 -22.12 2.47 -34.92
C ARG A 589 -22.38 2.12 -36.38
N GLU A 590 -21.61 1.17 -36.92
CA GLU A 590 -21.78 0.63 -38.27
C GLU A 590 -22.56 -0.69 -38.23
N LYS A 591 -22.96 -1.27 -39.38
CA LYS A 591 -23.57 -2.60 -39.40
C LYS A 591 -22.54 -3.60 -38.84
N PRO A 592 -22.73 -4.13 -37.63
CA PRO A 592 -21.65 -4.83 -36.95
C PRO A 592 -21.37 -6.15 -37.69
N THR A 593 -20.11 -6.35 -38.08
CA THR A 593 -19.54 -7.63 -38.54
C THR A 593 -18.41 -7.99 -37.57
N PRO A 594 -18.66 -8.79 -36.50
CA PRO A 594 -19.73 -9.78 -36.35
C PRO A 594 -21.11 -9.17 -36.10
N GLN A 595 -22.15 -9.87 -36.55
CA GLN A 595 -23.52 -9.48 -36.24
C GLN A 595 -23.82 -9.77 -34.75
N ILE A 596 -23.69 -8.77 -33.88
CA ILE A 596 -23.99 -8.90 -32.45
C ILE A 596 -25.51 -8.86 -32.25
N LYS A 597 -26.07 -9.81 -31.48
CA LYS A 597 -27.51 -9.84 -31.14
C LYS A 597 -27.79 -9.77 -29.66
N ARG A 598 -26.85 -10.20 -28.82
CA ARG A 598 -27.00 -10.20 -27.36
C ARG A 598 -25.75 -9.62 -26.73
N ILE A 599 -25.93 -8.69 -25.80
CA ILE A 599 -24.86 -8.08 -25.01
C ILE A 599 -25.20 -8.25 -23.54
N LEU A 600 -24.28 -8.86 -22.79
CA LEU A 600 -24.30 -8.89 -21.34
C LEU A 600 -23.21 -7.96 -20.81
N ILE A 601 -23.61 -6.87 -20.16
CA ILE A 601 -22.70 -5.99 -19.44
C ILE A 601 -22.63 -6.45 -17.98
N LEU A 602 -21.47 -6.94 -17.58
CA LEU A 602 -21.20 -7.44 -16.25
C LEU A 602 -20.34 -6.44 -15.49
N GLN A 603 -20.88 -5.78 -14.46
CA GLN A 603 -20.09 -4.91 -13.59
C GLN A 603 -19.71 -5.66 -12.31
N ILE A 604 -18.43 -5.87 -12.09
CA ILE A 604 -17.90 -6.46 -10.86
C ILE A 604 -17.54 -5.31 -9.91
N ASN A 605 -18.23 -5.23 -8.78
CA ASN A 605 -18.00 -4.24 -7.73
C ASN A 605 -17.49 -4.97 -6.47
N PRO A 606 -16.29 -4.64 -5.96
CA PRO A 606 -15.70 -5.30 -4.81
C PRO A 606 -16.32 -4.91 -3.48
N PHE A 607 -17.23 -3.94 -3.47
CA PHE A 607 -17.86 -3.45 -2.25
C PHE A 607 -19.37 -3.75 -2.26
N PRO A 608 -20.00 -3.84 -1.07
CA PRO A 608 -21.43 -3.97 -0.96
C PRO A 608 -22.19 -2.84 -1.63
N ASP A 609 -23.34 -3.16 -2.19
CA ASP A 609 -24.31 -2.15 -2.56
C ASP A 609 -24.74 -1.41 -1.28
N LYS A 610 -24.60 -0.08 -1.26
CA LYS A 610 -24.83 0.69 -0.03
C LYS A 610 -26.31 0.60 0.34
N PRO A 611 -26.66 0.40 1.63
CA PRO A 611 -28.05 0.47 2.05
C PRO A 611 -28.62 1.86 1.76
N LYS A 612 -29.92 1.92 1.45
CA LYS A 612 -30.69 3.17 1.21
C LYS A 612 -30.78 4.09 2.44
N GLU A 613 -30.22 3.69 3.59
CA GLU A 613 -30.29 4.46 4.82
C GLU A 613 -29.28 5.61 4.83
N GLU A 614 -29.74 6.80 5.24
CA GLU A 614 -28.85 7.92 5.48
C GLU A 614 -27.79 7.53 6.52
N PRO A 615 -26.49 7.75 6.26
CA PRO A 615 -25.46 7.50 7.25
C PRO A 615 -25.79 8.27 8.53
N LYS A 616 -25.62 7.62 9.69
CA LYS A 616 -25.84 8.26 10.99
C LYS A 616 -25.08 9.58 11.01
N LYS A 617 -25.79 10.69 11.28
CA LYS A 617 -25.22 12.03 11.42
C LYS A 617 -24.29 12.05 12.64
N GLU A 618 -23.05 11.63 12.48
CA GLU A 618 -22.04 11.67 13.53
C GLU A 618 -21.74 13.14 13.87
N LYS A 619 -22.12 13.54 15.08
CA LYS A 619 -22.15 14.95 15.49
C LYS A 619 -20.77 15.57 15.80
N ASN A 620 -19.69 14.78 15.88
CA ASN A 620 -18.40 15.25 16.45
C ASN A 620 -17.15 14.83 15.64
N ARG A 621 -17.05 15.18 14.36
CA ARG A 621 -15.78 15.09 13.59
C ARG A 621 -15.25 16.44 13.09
N GLY A 622 -15.55 17.55 13.78
CA GLY A 622 -15.22 18.91 13.31
C GLY A 622 -13.75 19.10 12.92
N LEU A 623 -12.80 18.78 13.82
CA LEU A 623 -11.36 18.91 13.54
C LEU A 623 -10.91 17.97 12.42
N PHE A 624 -11.36 16.71 12.45
CA PHE A 624 -11.04 15.71 11.44
C PHE A 624 -11.56 16.10 10.05
N MET A 625 -12.79 16.61 9.97
CA MET A 625 -13.38 17.09 8.72
C MET A 625 -12.77 18.42 8.26
N ALA A 626 -12.29 19.26 9.18
CA ALA A 626 -11.57 20.49 8.81
C ALA A 626 -10.18 20.19 8.23
N THR A 627 -9.49 19.14 8.69
CA THR A 627 -8.13 18.82 8.24
C THR A 627 -8.09 17.88 7.04
N ILE A 628 -8.94 16.84 7.01
CA ILE A 628 -8.93 15.82 5.96
C ILE A 628 -10.29 15.65 5.26
N GLY A 629 -11.30 16.45 5.62
CA GLY A 629 -12.65 16.38 5.02
C GLY A 629 -12.67 16.48 3.50
N PRO A 630 -11.88 17.36 2.83
CA PRO A 630 -11.80 17.38 1.37
C PRO A 630 -11.35 16.04 0.76
N LEU A 631 -10.33 15.40 1.37
CA LEU A 631 -9.86 14.08 0.93
C LEU A 631 -10.93 13.01 1.17
N VAL A 632 -11.55 13.01 2.36
CA VAL A 632 -12.64 12.10 2.70
C VAL A 632 -13.83 12.28 1.74
N GLY A 633 -14.17 13.52 1.39
CA GLY A 633 -15.22 13.86 0.43
C GLY A 633 -14.90 13.31 -0.96
N LEU A 634 -13.69 13.53 -1.46
CA LEU A 634 -13.24 13.01 -2.75
C LEU A 634 -13.40 11.48 -2.83
N PHE A 635 -13.01 10.75 -1.79
CA PHE A 635 -13.16 9.30 -1.75
C PHE A 635 -14.62 8.83 -1.56
N LYS A 636 -15.42 9.53 -0.74
CA LYS A 636 -16.81 9.12 -0.45
C LYS A 636 -17.79 9.44 -1.57
N VAL A 637 -17.58 10.52 -2.33
CA VAL A 637 -18.46 10.98 -3.41
C VAL A 637 -18.31 10.13 -4.68
N ARG A 638 -17.13 9.55 -4.87
CA ARG A 638 -16.77 8.79 -6.07
C ARG A 638 -17.70 7.60 -6.34
N GLU A 639 -17.91 6.73 -5.36
CA GLU A 639 -18.71 5.50 -5.57
C GLU A 639 -20.20 5.78 -5.91
N PRO A 640 -20.97 6.56 -5.13
CA PRO A 640 -22.40 6.73 -5.40
C PRO A 640 -22.70 7.42 -6.74
N ILE A 641 -21.88 8.40 -7.13
CA ILE A 641 -22.04 9.10 -8.41
C ILE A 641 -21.81 8.14 -9.57
N LEU A 642 -20.76 7.32 -9.51
CA LEU A 642 -20.42 6.38 -10.57
C LEU A 642 -21.52 5.32 -10.75
N THR A 643 -22.04 4.73 -9.67
CA THR A 643 -23.12 3.75 -9.75
C THR A 643 -24.39 4.34 -10.38
N SER A 644 -24.81 5.54 -9.95
CA SER A 644 -25.98 6.20 -10.52
C SER A 644 -25.77 6.55 -12.00
N ARG A 645 -24.58 7.05 -12.35
CA ARG A 645 -24.24 7.40 -13.74
C ARG A 645 -24.26 6.17 -14.65
N ASN A 646 -23.62 5.08 -14.24
CA ASN A 646 -23.54 3.86 -15.06
C ASN A 646 -24.93 3.29 -15.35
N LEU A 647 -25.84 3.28 -14.38
CA LEU A 647 -27.23 2.84 -14.58
C LEU A 647 -27.93 3.70 -15.64
N THR A 648 -27.85 5.02 -15.52
CA THR A 648 -28.41 5.95 -16.51
C THR A 648 -27.79 5.76 -17.89
N GLU A 649 -26.48 5.55 -17.99
CA GLU A 649 -25.79 5.31 -19.26
C GLU A 649 -26.25 4.01 -19.94
N VAL A 650 -26.47 2.94 -19.18
CA VAL A 650 -27.07 1.70 -19.71
C VAL A 650 -28.48 1.94 -20.24
N GLU A 651 -29.31 2.67 -19.49
CA GLU A 651 -30.68 2.98 -19.89
C GLU A 651 -30.70 3.78 -21.19
N LEU A 652 -29.85 4.81 -21.30
CA LEU A 652 -29.69 5.61 -22.52
C LEU A 652 -29.18 4.77 -23.70
N LEU A 653 -28.24 3.85 -23.48
CA LEU A 653 -27.77 2.94 -24.52
C LEU A 653 -28.90 2.02 -25.03
N LYS A 654 -29.73 1.50 -24.12
CA LYS A 654 -30.90 0.69 -24.48
C LYS A 654 -31.93 1.51 -25.25
N GLU A 655 -32.20 2.74 -24.84
CA GLU A 655 -33.11 3.65 -25.53
C GLU A 655 -32.60 3.98 -26.95
N TRP A 656 -31.32 4.32 -27.08
CA TRP A 656 -30.67 4.59 -28.36
C TRP A 656 -30.76 3.39 -29.31
N GLN A 657 -30.51 2.18 -28.80
CA GLN A 657 -30.62 0.94 -29.57
C GLN A 657 -32.07 0.70 -30.02
N ASN A 658 -33.04 0.88 -29.14
CA ASN A 658 -34.47 0.72 -29.44
C ASN A 658 -34.98 1.73 -30.48
N ALA A 659 -34.42 2.95 -30.51
CA ALA A 659 -34.80 4.00 -31.45
C ALA A 659 -34.30 3.73 -32.89
N ARG A 660 -33.30 2.86 -33.07
CA ARG A 660 -32.80 2.46 -34.39
C ARG A 660 -33.80 1.51 -35.09
N GLN A 661 -34.63 2.06 -35.98
CA GLN A 661 -35.73 1.33 -36.62
C GLN A 661 -35.32 0.33 -37.73
N ASN A 662 -34.10 0.37 -38.26
CA ASN A 662 -33.77 -0.29 -39.54
C ASN A 662 -32.70 -1.39 -39.52
N ASP A 663 -32.12 -1.79 -38.37
CA ASP A 663 -31.20 -2.93 -38.30
C ASP A 663 -31.42 -3.70 -36.99
N GLY A 664 -31.40 -5.03 -37.08
CA GLY A 664 -31.97 -5.96 -36.09
C GLY A 664 -31.66 -5.64 -34.62
N LYS A 665 -32.72 -5.68 -33.80
CA LYS A 665 -32.70 -5.35 -32.37
C LYS A 665 -31.64 -6.14 -31.60
N VAL A 666 -30.77 -5.45 -30.86
CA VAL A 666 -29.73 -6.05 -29.99
C VAL A 666 -30.26 -6.09 -28.56
N GLU A 667 -30.34 -7.27 -27.96
CA GLU A 667 -30.74 -7.43 -26.57
C GLU A 667 -29.58 -7.07 -25.63
N ILE A 668 -29.72 -5.98 -24.87
CA ILE A 668 -28.71 -5.53 -23.89
C ILE A 668 -29.21 -5.83 -22.47
N LYS A 669 -28.42 -6.59 -21.71
CA LYS A 669 -28.64 -6.87 -20.28
C LYS A 669 -27.48 -6.32 -19.46
N TYR A 670 -27.79 -5.85 -18.26
CA TYR A 670 -26.81 -5.30 -17.33
C TYR A 670 -26.96 -5.98 -15.98
N PHE A 671 -25.85 -6.49 -15.45
CA PHE A 671 -25.79 -7.24 -14.20
C PHE A 671 -24.63 -6.70 -13.35
N PRO A 672 -24.91 -5.91 -12.31
CA PRO A 672 -23.92 -5.57 -11.31
C PRO A 672 -23.79 -6.68 -10.25
N ILE A 673 -22.58 -7.18 -10.03
CA ILE A 673 -22.23 -8.13 -8.99
C ILE A 673 -21.47 -7.37 -7.91
N PHE A 674 -22.15 -7.09 -6.80
CA PHE A 674 -21.55 -6.48 -5.61
C PHE A 674 -21.03 -7.55 -4.66
N PHE A 675 -20.04 -7.22 -3.85
CA PHE A 675 -19.71 -8.02 -2.67
C PHE A 675 -20.93 -8.09 -1.72
N PRO A 676 -21.22 -9.22 -1.04
CA PRO A 676 -22.47 -9.32 -0.31
C PRO A 676 -22.51 -8.39 0.91
N SER A 677 -23.67 -7.75 1.12
CA SER A 677 -23.99 -7.03 2.35
C SER A 677 -24.35 -8.00 3.48
N ILE A 678 -24.01 -7.67 4.72
CA ILE A 678 -24.53 -8.39 5.90
C ILE A 678 -26.00 -8.02 6.16
N THR A 679 -26.82 -9.02 6.55
CA THR A 679 -28.23 -8.82 6.91
C THR A 679 -28.38 -8.06 8.23
N GLU A 680 -29.53 -7.42 8.46
CA GLU A 680 -29.80 -6.71 9.74
C GLU A 680 -29.78 -7.65 10.96
N GLU A 681 -30.21 -8.90 10.79
CA GLU A 681 -30.13 -9.94 11.81
C GLU A 681 -28.68 -10.29 12.14
N ALA A 682 -27.81 -10.38 11.12
CA ALA A 682 -26.38 -10.56 11.32
C ALA A 682 -25.77 -9.33 12.01
N LYS A 683 -26.17 -8.10 11.65
CA LYS A 683 -25.74 -6.87 12.35
C LYS A 683 -26.17 -6.83 13.81
N LEU A 684 -27.36 -7.35 14.12
CA LEU A 684 -27.83 -7.47 15.50
C LEU A 684 -26.99 -8.50 16.27
N GLY A 685 -26.71 -9.65 15.64
CA GLY A 685 -25.81 -10.68 16.13
C GLY A 685 -24.40 -10.16 16.43
N LEU A 686 -23.85 -9.30 15.58
CA LEU A 686 -22.54 -8.65 15.77
C LEU A 686 -22.49 -7.77 17.02
N LYS A 687 -23.61 -7.12 17.37
CA LYS A 687 -23.71 -6.29 18.58
C LYS A 687 -23.88 -7.11 19.86
N THR A 688 -24.47 -8.30 19.75
CA THR A 688 -24.79 -9.17 20.91
C THR A 688 -23.75 -10.27 21.15
N ALA A 689 -22.89 -10.57 20.18
CA ALA A 689 -21.94 -11.68 20.24
C ALA A 689 -20.62 -11.30 20.92
N GLU A 690 -20.62 -11.18 22.26
CA GLU A 690 -19.40 -11.29 23.06
C GLU A 690 -19.12 -12.72 23.54
N GLN A 691 -20.03 -13.71 23.35
CA GLN A 691 -19.88 -15.02 24.03
C GLN A 691 -19.95 -16.32 23.21
N GLU A 692 -20.63 -16.43 22.06
CA GLU A 692 -20.57 -17.67 21.26
C GLU A 692 -20.64 -17.34 19.77
N VAL A 693 -19.55 -17.57 19.06
CA VAL A 693 -19.48 -17.29 17.61
C VAL A 693 -19.05 -18.57 16.92
N THR A 694 -19.94 -19.15 16.12
CA THR A 694 -19.63 -20.23 15.18
C THR A 694 -18.58 -19.76 14.17
N PRO A 695 -17.71 -20.66 13.67
CA PRO A 695 -16.66 -20.32 12.69
C PRO A 695 -17.18 -19.53 11.47
N ASP A 696 -18.37 -19.91 10.97
CA ASP A 696 -19.01 -19.33 9.78
C ASP A 696 -19.47 -17.87 9.96
N LEU A 697 -19.78 -17.45 11.20
CA LEU A 697 -20.09 -16.05 11.50
C LEU A 697 -18.81 -15.20 11.59
N LYS A 698 -17.66 -15.79 11.96
CA LYS A 698 -16.37 -15.07 12.08
C LYS A 698 -15.71 -14.75 10.74
N ALA A 699 -15.98 -15.50 9.70
CA ALA A 699 -15.41 -15.25 8.37
C ALA A 699 -16.24 -14.22 7.59
N LYS A 700 -17.57 -14.21 7.74
CA LYS A 700 -18.46 -13.09 7.33
C LYS A 700 -18.15 -11.74 7.99
N GLN A 701 -17.34 -11.73 9.05
CA GLN A 701 -16.97 -10.56 9.87
C GLN A 701 -15.73 -9.79 9.41
N SER A 702 -14.91 -10.31 8.48
CA SER A 702 -13.56 -9.77 8.25
C SER A 702 -13.52 -8.33 7.70
N PHE A 703 -14.53 -7.95 6.89
CA PHE A 703 -14.65 -6.61 6.30
C PHE A 703 -15.67 -5.71 7.00
N TYR A 704 -16.23 -6.13 8.14
CA TYR A 704 -17.26 -5.37 8.85
C TYR A 704 -16.83 -5.06 10.29
N SER A 705 -17.16 -3.87 10.78
CA SER A 705 -16.97 -3.48 12.17
C SER A 705 -17.96 -4.23 13.09
N ALA A 706 -17.75 -4.17 14.41
CA ALA A 706 -18.69 -4.72 15.38
C ALA A 706 -20.08 -4.04 15.29
N GLU A 707 -20.11 -2.80 14.83
CA GLU A 707 -21.33 -2.02 14.58
C GLU A 707 -22.00 -2.36 13.24
N GLY A 708 -21.37 -3.22 12.41
CA GLY A 708 -21.84 -3.61 11.09
C GLY A 708 -21.48 -2.62 9.98
N GLU A 709 -20.54 -1.70 10.21
CA GLU A 709 -20.04 -0.79 9.19
C GLU A 709 -19.01 -1.47 8.29
N TYR A 710 -19.08 -1.23 6.99
CA TYR A 710 -18.15 -1.83 6.04
C TYR A 710 -16.77 -1.13 6.07
N GLU A 711 -15.72 -1.90 6.37
CA GLU A 711 -14.34 -1.46 6.55
C GLU A 711 -13.39 -2.25 5.64
N PRO A 712 -13.30 -1.93 4.34
CA PRO A 712 -12.40 -2.63 3.43
C PRO A 712 -10.93 -2.32 3.76
N PRO A 713 -10.00 -3.28 3.62
CA PRO A 713 -8.59 -3.02 3.78
C PRO A 713 -8.08 -2.16 2.61
N LEU A 714 -7.56 -0.99 2.93
CA LEU A 714 -6.94 -0.05 1.99
C LEU A 714 -5.42 -0.27 1.92
N SER A 715 -4.99 -1.53 2.00
CA SER A 715 -3.58 -1.94 1.96
C SER A 715 -3.37 -3.02 0.89
N TRP A 716 -2.14 -3.23 0.42
CA TRP A 716 -1.80 -4.33 -0.50
C TRP A 716 -1.52 -5.64 0.24
N LYS A 717 -2.38 -5.95 1.22
CA LYS A 717 -2.28 -7.13 2.06
C LYS A 717 -3.66 -7.53 2.58
N LEU A 718 -4.01 -8.80 2.36
CA LEU A 718 -5.16 -9.45 3.00
C LEU A 718 -4.68 -10.43 4.06
N THR A 719 -5.45 -10.55 5.13
CA THR A 719 -5.36 -11.67 6.07
C THR A 719 -6.01 -12.91 5.48
N LYS A 720 -5.68 -14.10 5.98
CA LYS A 720 -6.32 -15.35 5.61
C LYS A 720 -7.83 -15.28 5.80
N ARG A 721 -8.29 -14.70 6.91
CA ARG A 721 -9.74 -14.49 7.16
C ARG A 721 -10.39 -13.56 6.15
N GLU A 722 -9.68 -12.53 5.70
CA GLU A 722 -10.17 -11.63 4.64
C GLU A 722 -10.20 -12.34 3.28
N LYS A 723 -9.23 -13.20 2.96
CA LYS A 723 -9.27 -14.05 1.76
C LYS A 723 -10.44 -15.03 1.81
N ASP A 724 -10.62 -15.73 2.92
CA ASP A 724 -11.73 -16.66 3.14
C ASP A 724 -13.08 -15.93 3.04
N ALA A 725 -13.18 -14.69 3.56
CA ALA A 725 -14.38 -13.86 3.41
C ALA A 725 -14.70 -13.50 1.95
N ILE A 726 -13.70 -13.36 1.07
CA ILE A 726 -13.93 -13.15 -0.37
C ILE A 726 -14.54 -14.42 -1.00
N ARG A 727 -14.03 -15.60 -0.64
CA ARG A 727 -14.55 -16.90 -1.14
C ARG A 727 -15.96 -17.19 -0.63
N GLU A 728 -16.17 -17.08 0.67
CA GLU A 728 -17.51 -17.23 1.28
C GLU A 728 -18.51 -16.20 0.75
N GLY A 729 -18.02 -14.98 0.49
CA GLY A 729 -18.84 -13.94 -0.13
C GLY A 729 -19.33 -14.33 -1.51
N TRP A 730 -18.50 -15.02 -2.30
CA TRP A 730 -18.90 -15.57 -3.59
C TRP A 730 -19.92 -16.69 -3.43
N GLU A 731 -19.65 -17.67 -2.55
CA GLU A 731 -20.56 -18.78 -2.26
C GLU A 731 -21.94 -18.28 -1.80
N GLN A 732 -21.99 -17.22 -0.99
CA GLN A 732 -23.24 -16.62 -0.54
C GLN A 732 -24.09 -16.09 -1.70
N ILE A 733 -23.49 -15.42 -2.69
CA ILE A 733 -24.25 -14.86 -3.83
C ILE A 733 -24.66 -15.96 -4.81
N VAL A 734 -23.83 -16.99 -4.98
CA VAL A 734 -24.15 -18.14 -5.85
C VAL A 734 -25.32 -18.96 -5.30
N THR A 735 -25.39 -19.12 -3.97
CA THR A 735 -26.43 -19.93 -3.30
C THR A 735 -27.75 -19.20 -3.10
N ASP A 736 -27.78 -17.87 -3.27
CA ASP A 736 -29.00 -17.06 -3.21
C ASP A 736 -29.90 -17.32 -4.42
N LYS A 737 -30.97 -18.08 -4.20
CA LYS A 737 -31.96 -18.48 -5.23
C LYS A 737 -32.75 -17.31 -5.82
N GLU A 738 -32.78 -16.16 -5.16
CA GLU A 738 -33.41 -14.94 -5.69
C GLU A 738 -32.37 -13.89 -6.13
N GLY A 739 -31.09 -14.24 -5.98
CA GLY A 739 -29.94 -13.39 -6.18
C GLY A 739 -29.62 -13.10 -7.64
N THR A 740 -28.63 -12.22 -7.82
CA THR A 740 -28.16 -11.78 -9.14
C THR A 740 -27.60 -12.94 -9.97
N ILE A 741 -26.88 -13.88 -9.34
CA ILE A 741 -26.25 -15.02 -10.03
C ILE A 741 -27.30 -16.01 -10.52
N GLU A 742 -28.32 -16.32 -9.72
CA GLU A 742 -29.40 -17.20 -10.17
C GLU A 742 -30.17 -16.59 -11.35
N LYS A 743 -30.45 -15.28 -11.32
CA LYS A 743 -31.04 -14.56 -12.47
C LYS A 743 -30.14 -14.62 -13.71
N LEU A 744 -28.82 -14.55 -13.52
CA LEU A 744 -27.86 -14.67 -14.60
C LEU A 744 -27.82 -16.09 -15.17
N LYS A 745 -27.84 -17.13 -14.33
CA LYS A 745 -27.95 -18.54 -14.76
C LYS A 745 -29.19 -18.78 -15.59
N ASN A 746 -30.36 -18.36 -15.09
CA ASN A 746 -31.63 -18.46 -15.81
C ASN A 746 -31.59 -17.73 -17.17
N LEU A 747 -30.93 -16.56 -17.23
CA LEU A 747 -30.75 -15.85 -18.49
C LEU A 747 -29.82 -16.63 -19.45
N TRP A 748 -28.67 -17.06 -18.96
CA TRP A 748 -27.59 -17.64 -19.75
C TRP A 748 -27.94 -19.04 -20.25
N LEU A 749 -28.31 -19.93 -19.34
CA LEU A 749 -28.53 -21.35 -19.58
C LEU A 749 -29.92 -21.63 -20.16
N ASP A 750 -30.97 -20.97 -19.65
CA ASP A 750 -32.35 -21.30 -20.04
C ASP A 750 -32.89 -20.40 -21.16
N LYS A 751 -32.69 -19.07 -21.06
CA LYS A 751 -33.21 -18.13 -22.06
C LYS A 751 -32.32 -17.98 -23.28
N TRP A 752 -31.01 -17.92 -23.07
CA TRP A 752 -30.04 -17.74 -24.16
C TRP A 752 -29.48 -19.07 -24.70
N ASN A 753 -29.68 -20.17 -23.98
CA ASN A 753 -29.23 -21.52 -24.34
C ASN A 753 -27.72 -21.58 -24.61
N MET A 754 -26.92 -20.93 -23.75
CA MET A 754 -25.47 -20.84 -23.83
C MET A 754 -24.80 -21.98 -23.04
N LYS A 755 -25.16 -23.23 -23.33
CA LYS A 755 -24.59 -24.40 -22.64
C LYS A 755 -23.21 -24.77 -23.16
#